data_AF-A0A944U3U6-F1
#
_entry.id   AF-A0A944U3U6-F1
#
_cell.length_a   1.000
_cell.length_b   1.000
_cell.length_c   1.000
_cell.angle_alpha   90.00
_cell.angle_beta   90.00
_cell.angle_gamma   90.00
#
_symmetry.space_group_name_H-M   'P 1'
#
loop_
_entity.id
_entity.type
_entity.pdbx_description
1 polymer ?
#
loop_
_entity_poly.entity_id
_entity_poly.type
_entity_poly.pdbx_seq_one_letter_code
_entity_poly.pdbx_strand_id
1 'polypeptide(L)'
;PDLEDNTCWIKRITFNEVYDGETGSDRDIFAIDDMIYPANEMNPPVDTPEDCEDAPLVVDVEFNSDTVGAESSHSSLVHSTTPDWTVVEDSGVKYYESTASQTNLKVEFPSTITLANGEALRVKVDYQYMSPPTDPGTQPFNFLRFGAYHDQGTSDYGDDVGYLADVSYWQQNTDPSATKTGDYAVRKEDNFYNDFDLGPLLDNRSVTEYQPPLTVETGDIVTMFDASGMRATWPKPADEGTSAEHAAVLCLVNVDGTLEARLFHGFPVTYIGSGVESGADVQLSFNSIYLESPSDNTGFRVRRIAAQHVPVTLDCCEPDTDTPEDPSDCILTFYDNRDDGPAGGGEPDPLGAGWSYPNAQSKQTQFLTDLAALGLTYELITFEQVNGWSPVNGTGDMFAGAGAPYAGGAYTSAAFNTSGSMTAGDATGSVAYIGADNTVTFSLYDNGHSAGLDEPGIGDMDGTNDMDRGINTTPGGDHFLEVLPSENAVGGLTIEFNTAVPAVGMYLMGVEDDKRAIEVVILYNDGSTQVRTTDVSVGPHNEGGTQFVGYLAPDLEDNTCWIKRITFNEVYDGETGSDRDIFAIDDMIYPAREVLDTIDVSGQVTLFGEGVTPISGATVTVQIGSSSYETISDNNGEYIMTVPSAGGYIFSARLPAETRANKGVDVTDIILLRKHILNREKLPSAMSWVAADPTRDNSIDVADIVEMRKVILNRTSSFSKDSEGKPEDVFRFVKLGFRDTEANLIFDAVADAEFIGFEGTSGSLTGVDFAGVKLGDVNSDWKPSASNSTTQSALPLAGYRPMASALLHFGQIRSNNEGQLELPVHAASDHAIFGIQFEMNWDRSVFAIENITSSILPGFSPDSHVNIGDGTAKVAWDDAMLSGVELNSNQPLLILHLSRLSEGPSGFELEAPLMAGAGGSLGLIQPASIYLRPDGTARSALSGAIKSIELHGSQVRLLVDTKEGQHYQLQATQDLENPSWQNLIELEGSSAWQEVILHAEASSAFLRLVPIEAVIR
;
A
#
# COMPACT_ATOMS: atom_id res chain seq x y z
N PRO A 1 39.26 -24.80 34.26
CA PRO A 1 39.64 -25.73 33.17
C PRO A 1 39.84 -24.90 31.92
N ASP A 2 40.82 -25.25 31.09
CA ASP A 2 40.90 -24.69 29.75
C ASP A 2 39.55 -24.92 29.07
N LEU A 3 38.83 -23.85 28.73
CA LEU A 3 37.52 -23.93 28.08
C LEU A 3 37.67 -24.35 26.61
N GLU A 4 38.87 -24.29 26.03
CA GLU A 4 39.11 -24.76 24.66
C GLU A 4 39.40 -26.27 24.58
N ASP A 5 39.81 -26.91 25.68
CA ASP A 5 39.98 -28.37 25.77
C ASP A 5 38.67 -29.08 26.12
N ASN A 6 37.90 -29.43 25.09
CA ASN A 6 36.61 -30.11 25.23
C ASN A 6 36.68 -31.58 25.71
N THR A 7 37.88 -32.15 25.90
CA THR A 7 38.04 -33.55 26.32
C THR A 7 37.62 -33.79 27.77
N CYS A 8 37.54 -32.73 28.59
CA CYS A 8 37.10 -32.78 29.98
C CYS A 8 35.67 -32.27 30.21
N TRP A 9 34.92 -31.97 29.15
CA TRP A 9 33.55 -31.48 29.24
C TRP A 9 32.56 -32.59 29.64
N ILE A 10 31.52 -32.22 30.38
CA ILE A 10 30.51 -33.15 30.90
C ILE A 10 29.56 -33.54 29.75
N LYS A 11 29.84 -34.67 29.09
CA LYS A 11 29.03 -35.17 27.96
C LYS A 11 27.75 -35.93 28.37
N ARG A 12 27.76 -36.58 29.54
CA ARG A 12 26.62 -37.37 30.04
C ARG A 12 26.70 -37.56 31.55
N ILE A 13 25.59 -37.31 32.24
CA ILE A 13 25.36 -37.71 33.64
C ILE A 13 24.34 -38.85 33.65
N THR A 14 24.59 -39.91 34.41
CA THR A 14 23.67 -41.06 34.53
C THR A 14 23.45 -41.39 35.99
N PHE A 15 22.19 -41.45 36.42
CA PHE A 15 21.79 -41.85 37.75
C PHE A 15 21.32 -43.30 37.72
N ASN A 16 21.99 -44.18 38.46
CA ASN A 16 21.62 -45.59 38.60
C ASN A 16 21.45 -45.90 40.09
N GLU A 17 20.32 -46.49 40.47
CA GLU A 17 20.18 -47.11 41.80
C GLU A 17 21.04 -48.38 41.84
N VAL A 18 21.91 -48.48 42.84
CA VAL A 18 22.80 -49.65 42.99
C VAL A 18 22.07 -50.72 43.77
N TYR A 19 21.72 -51.82 43.10
CA TYR A 19 21.01 -52.94 43.74
C TYR A 19 21.91 -53.71 44.71
N ASP A 20 21.56 -53.71 45.99
CA ASP A 20 22.29 -54.38 47.08
C ASP A 20 21.52 -55.56 47.71
N GLY A 21 20.37 -55.92 47.14
CA GLY A 21 19.60 -57.12 47.51
C GLY A 21 18.28 -56.86 48.23
N GLU A 22 17.85 -55.60 48.32
CA GLU A 22 16.61 -55.20 48.99
C GLU A 22 15.32 -55.59 48.22
N THR A 23 14.19 -55.62 48.94
CA THR A 23 12.91 -56.09 48.38
C THR A 23 12.16 -54.97 47.68
N GLY A 24 11.20 -55.30 46.81
CA GLY A 24 10.51 -54.30 45.98
C GLY A 24 9.75 -53.19 46.71
N SER A 25 9.61 -53.27 48.05
CA SER A 25 9.07 -52.21 48.91
C SER A 25 10.07 -51.13 49.29
N ASP A 26 11.36 -51.34 49.04
CA ASP A 26 12.48 -50.51 49.51
C ASP A 26 13.15 -49.72 48.37
N ARG A 27 12.52 -49.67 47.19
CA ARG A 27 13.04 -48.96 46.01
C ARG A 27 12.98 -47.44 46.19
N ASP A 28 14.07 -46.77 45.86
CA ASP A 28 14.13 -45.32 45.77
C ASP A 28 13.60 -44.83 44.41
N ILE A 29 12.73 -43.81 44.45
CA ILE A 29 12.24 -43.13 43.23
C ILE A 29 12.78 -41.70 43.25
N PHE A 30 13.52 -41.33 42.21
CA PHE A 30 14.04 -39.97 42.03
C PHE A 30 13.43 -39.29 40.81
N ALA A 31 13.32 -37.97 40.89
CA ALA A 31 12.91 -37.08 39.81
C ALA A 31 13.89 -35.89 39.76
N ILE A 32 14.04 -35.29 38.58
CA ILE A 32 14.83 -34.09 38.35
C ILE A 32 13.82 -32.99 37.95
N ASP A 33 13.94 -31.82 38.55
CA ASP A 33 13.08 -30.66 38.29
C ASP A 33 13.84 -29.66 37.41
N ASP A 34 14.85 -28.98 37.99
CA ASP A 34 15.69 -28.02 37.27
C ASP A 34 17.09 -28.57 36.95
N MET A 35 17.58 -28.24 35.76
CA MET A 35 18.95 -28.52 35.32
C MET A 35 19.57 -27.24 34.79
N ILE A 36 20.65 -26.79 35.43
CA ILE A 36 21.36 -25.57 35.07
C ILE A 36 22.70 -25.98 34.47
N TYR A 37 22.93 -25.59 33.22
CA TYR A 37 24.21 -25.72 32.51
C TYR A 37 24.45 -24.39 31.77
N PRO A 38 25.72 -24.05 31.45
CA PRO A 38 26.00 -22.89 30.62
C PRO A 38 25.35 -23.10 29.26
N ALA A 39 24.39 -22.25 28.90
CA ALA A 39 23.96 -22.14 27.52
C ALA A 39 25.06 -21.39 26.77
N ASN A 40 26.03 -22.14 26.24
CA ASN A 40 26.71 -21.62 25.06
C ASN A 40 25.64 -21.66 23.97
N GLU A 41 25.25 -20.49 23.45
CA GLU A 41 25.20 -20.38 22.00
C GLU A 41 26.55 -20.91 21.55
N MET A 42 26.56 -22.15 21.08
CA MET A 42 27.65 -22.57 20.24
C MET A 42 27.61 -21.55 19.11
N ASN A 43 28.59 -20.64 19.08
CA ASN A 43 29.07 -20.16 17.79
C ASN A 43 29.10 -21.42 16.92
N PRO A 44 28.33 -21.45 15.83
CA PRO A 44 28.68 -22.37 14.78
C PRO A 44 30.15 -22.08 14.45
N PRO A 45 30.88 -23.06 13.89
CA PRO A 45 32.25 -22.80 13.45
C PRO A 45 32.32 -21.47 12.68
N VAL A 46 33.45 -20.77 12.78
CA VAL A 46 33.81 -19.43 12.27
C VAL A 46 33.59 -19.23 10.74
N ASP A 47 32.76 -20.05 10.11
CA ASP A 47 32.39 -20.08 8.70
C ASP A 47 30.85 -20.07 8.48
N THR A 48 30.00 -19.83 9.49
CA THR A 48 28.57 -19.59 9.22
C THR A 48 28.31 -18.10 8.98
N PRO A 49 27.84 -17.72 7.78
CA PRO A 49 27.53 -16.34 7.46
C PRO A 49 26.42 -15.78 8.33
N GLU A 50 26.62 -14.55 8.80
CA GLU A 50 25.67 -13.79 9.60
C GLU A 50 24.69 -13.01 8.72
N ASP A 51 25.14 -12.57 7.54
CA ASP A 51 24.32 -11.92 6.52
C ASP A 51 24.43 -12.61 5.16
N CYS A 52 23.45 -12.36 4.30
CA CYS A 52 23.38 -12.95 2.97
C CYS A 52 24.52 -12.56 2.02
N GLU A 53 25.17 -11.43 2.24
CA GLU A 53 26.35 -11.03 1.46
C GLU A 53 27.59 -11.85 1.86
N ASP A 54 27.59 -12.40 3.07
CA ASP A 54 28.65 -13.26 3.60
C ASP A 54 28.41 -14.74 3.28
N ALA A 55 27.21 -15.09 2.77
CA ALA A 55 26.90 -16.45 2.32
C ALA A 55 27.97 -16.95 1.34
N PRO A 56 28.51 -18.17 1.51
CA PRO A 56 29.69 -18.59 0.76
C PRO A 56 29.41 -18.51 -0.74
N LEU A 57 30.22 -17.71 -1.42
CA LEU A 57 30.15 -17.60 -2.87
C LEU A 57 30.53 -18.95 -3.50
N VAL A 58 29.58 -19.51 -4.24
CA VAL A 58 29.80 -20.69 -5.08
C VAL A 58 30.59 -20.28 -6.32
N VAL A 59 30.22 -19.14 -6.91
CA VAL A 59 30.93 -18.52 -8.03
C VAL A 59 30.65 -17.03 -8.04
N ASP A 60 31.66 -16.25 -8.43
CA ASP A 60 31.54 -14.82 -8.64
C ASP A 60 32.31 -14.46 -9.92
N VAL A 61 31.58 -13.98 -10.93
CA VAL A 61 32.13 -13.64 -12.24
C VAL A 61 32.05 -12.12 -12.41
N GLU A 62 33.21 -11.48 -12.32
CA GLU A 62 33.40 -10.06 -12.61
C GLU A 62 34.47 -9.86 -13.69
N PHE A 63 34.39 -8.73 -14.39
CA PHE A 63 35.24 -8.44 -15.56
C PHE A 63 36.34 -7.41 -15.30
N ASN A 64 36.47 -6.94 -14.05
CA ASN A 64 37.38 -5.85 -13.66
C ASN A 64 38.85 -6.13 -14.02
N SER A 65 39.29 -7.40 -13.92
CA SER A 65 40.65 -7.83 -14.27
C SER A 65 40.86 -8.16 -15.76
N ASP A 66 39.81 -8.25 -16.56
CA ASP A 66 39.91 -8.70 -17.95
C ASP A 66 40.40 -7.61 -18.92
N THR A 67 40.89 -8.05 -20.07
CA THR A 67 41.37 -7.15 -21.14
C THR A 67 40.22 -6.70 -22.03
N VAL A 68 40.01 -5.38 -22.15
CA VAL A 68 39.00 -4.80 -23.04
C VAL A 68 39.25 -5.21 -24.49
N GLY A 69 38.19 -5.63 -25.18
CA GLY A 69 38.21 -6.08 -26.58
C GLY A 69 38.55 -7.56 -26.78
N ALA A 70 38.59 -8.36 -25.72
CA ALA A 70 38.77 -9.82 -25.78
C ALA A 70 37.62 -10.55 -25.05
N GLU A 71 37.47 -11.86 -25.28
CA GLU A 71 36.65 -12.73 -24.43
C GLU A 71 37.21 -12.75 -23.00
N SER A 72 36.34 -12.90 -22.01
CA SER A 72 36.75 -12.96 -20.60
C SER A 72 37.60 -14.21 -20.35
N SER A 73 38.65 -14.05 -19.56
CA SER A 73 39.52 -15.17 -19.17
C SER A 73 39.10 -15.84 -17.86
N HIS A 74 37.92 -15.49 -17.32
CA HIS A 74 37.40 -16.03 -16.08
C HIS A 74 37.21 -17.55 -16.16
N SER A 75 37.77 -18.30 -15.20
CA SER A 75 37.87 -19.76 -15.28
C SER A 75 36.54 -20.50 -15.22
N SER A 76 35.51 -19.87 -14.65
CA SER A 76 34.17 -20.44 -14.55
C SER A 76 33.33 -20.23 -15.81
N LEU A 77 33.75 -19.37 -16.74
CA LEU A 77 33.01 -19.13 -17.98
C LEU A 77 33.32 -20.22 -19.00
N VAL A 78 32.28 -20.81 -19.57
CA VAL A 78 32.38 -21.73 -20.70
C VAL A 78 31.93 -20.99 -21.95
N HIS A 79 32.89 -20.70 -22.83
CA HIS A 79 32.63 -20.00 -24.09
C HIS A 79 32.12 -20.96 -25.16
N SER A 80 31.22 -20.47 -26.02
CA SER A 80 30.78 -21.22 -27.19
C SER A 80 31.89 -21.37 -28.22
N THR A 81 31.70 -22.24 -29.21
CA THR A 81 32.67 -22.38 -30.32
C THR A 81 32.70 -21.17 -31.28
N THR A 82 31.76 -20.23 -31.14
CA THR A 82 31.67 -18.99 -31.91
C THR A 82 31.83 -17.76 -31.00
N PRO A 83 32.81 -16.87 -31.22
CA PRO A 83 32.97 -15.69 -30.37
C PRO A 83 31.76 -14.76 -30.45
N ASP A 84 31.05 -14.63 -29.33
CA ASP A 84 29.75 -13.97 -29.22
C ASP A 84 29.67 -12.95 -28.06
N TRP A 85 30.67 -12.93 -27.18
CA TRP A 85 30.81 -11.98 -26.08
C TRP A 85 32.19 -11.34 -26.03
N THR A 86 32.26 -10.06 -25.62
CA THR A 86 33.52 -9.34 -25.48
C THR A 86 33.50 -8.41 -24.28
N VAL A 87 34.65 -8.25 -23.62
CA VAL A 87 34.79 -7.32 -22.51
C VAL A 87 34.86 -5.88 -23.03
N VAL A 88 33.98 -5.02 -22.53
CA VAL A 88 33.92 -3.58 -22.82
C VAL A 88 34.10 -2.77 -21.55
N GLU A 89 34.46 -1.50 -21.68
CA GLU A 89 34.60 -0.58 -20.56
C GLU A 89 33.81 0.70 -20.83
N ASP A 90 32.97 1.08 -19.87
CA ASP A 90 32.16 2.29 -19.91
C ASP A 90 32.26 3.00 -18.55
N SER A 91 32.68 4.27 -18.57
CA SER A 91 32.81 5.12 -17.38
C SER A 91 33.66 4.51 -16.24
N GLY A 92 34.66 3.68 -16.58
CA GLY A 92 35.55 3.01 -15.62
C GLY A 92 35.03 1.67 -15.07
N VAL A 93 33.85 1.22 -15.52
CA VAL A 93 33.26 -0.08 -15.18
C VAL A 93 33.38 -1.02 -16.38
N LYS A 94 33.78 -2.27 -16.14
CA LYS A 94 33.88 -3.29 -17.19
C LYS A 94 32.65 -4.18 -17.22
N TYR A 95 32.19 -4.47 -18.43
CA TYR A 95 31.05 -5.33 -18.70
C TYR A 95 31.45 -6.43 -19.69
N TYR A 96 30.76 -7.56 -19.65
CA TYR A 96 30.77 -8.54 -20.71
C TYR A 96 29.57 -8.32 -21.62
N GLU A 97 29.84 -7.90 -22.84
CA GLU A 97 28.84 -7.40 -23.79
C GLU A 97 28.71 -8.34 -24.98
N SER A 98 27.46 -8.59 -25.36
CA SER A 98 27.10 -9.28 -26.59
C SER A 98 26.18 -8.40 -27.44
N THR A 99 26.43 -8.37 -28.75
CA THR A 99 25.62 -7.64 -29.73
C THR A 99 24.85 -8.55 -30.67
N ALA A 100 24.90 -9.87 -30.45
CA ALA A 100 24.19 -10.86 -31.25
C ALA A 100 22.86 -11.26 -30.58
N SER A 101 21.91 -11.76 -31.37
CA SER A 101 20.62 -12.27 -30.87
C SER A 101 20.79 -13.60 -30.15
N GLN A 102 20.16 -13.75 -28.97
CA GLN A 102 20.09 -15.01 -28.20
C GLN A 102 21.46 -15.64 -27.94
N THR A 103 22.35 -14.85 -27.35
CA THR A 103 23.66 -15.33 -26.91
C THR A 103 23.57 -15.90 -25.50
N ASN A 104 24.31 -16.99 -25.29
CA ASN A 104 24.24 -17.77 -24.05
C ASN A 104 25.54 -17.61 -23.27
N LEU A 105 25.44 -17.59 -21.94
CA LEU A 105 26.55 -17.71 -21.02
C LEU A 105 26.30 -18.90 -20.11
N LYS A 106 27.29 -19.78 -20.02
CA LYS A 106 27.35 -20.82 -19.00
C LYS A 106 28.44 -20.48 -18.00
N VAL A 107 28.06 -20.52 -16.73
CA VAL A 107 28.98 -20.41 -15.60
C VAL A 107 29.02 -21.76 -14.90
N GLU A 108 30.17 -22.44 -14.91
CA GLU A 108 30.37 -23.69 -14.19
C GLU A 108 30.78 -23.43 -12.74
N PHE A 109 30.13 -24.16 -11.83
CA PHE A 109 30.51 -24.16 -10.42
C PHE A 109 31.79 -24.97 -10.22
N PRO A 110 32.63 -24.60 -9.25
CA PRO A 110 33.81 -25.39 -8.89
C PRO A 110 33.44 -26.79 -8.37
N SER A 111 32.22 -26.97 -7.85
CA SER A 111 31.65 -28.23 -7.40
C SER A 111 30.13 -28.19 -7.43
N THR A 112 29.48 -29.36 -7.56
CA THR A 112 28.03 -29.49 -7.41
C THR A 112 27.59 -29.10 -5.99
N ILE A 113 26.60 -28.22 -5.89
CA ILE A 113 25.91 -27.84 -4.67
C ILE A 113 24.64 -28.67 -4.54
N THR A 114 24.42 -29.31 -3.40
CA THR A 114 23.18 -30.04 -3.10
C THR A 114 22.53 -29.42 -1.88
N LEU A 115 21.32 -28.91 -2.02
CA LEU A 115 20.61 -28.20 -0.96
C LEU A 115 20.07 -29.18 0.09
N ALA A 116 20.53 -29.03 1.33
CA ALA A 116 19.87 -29.67 2.47
C ALA A 116 18.53 -28.98 2.77
N ASN A 117 17.72 -29.58 3.64
CA ASN A 117 16.47 -28.97 4.07
C ASN A 117 16.71 -27.60 4.71
N GLY A 118 16.02 -26.58 4.23
CA GLY A 118 16.12 -25.18 4.62
C GLY A 118 17.21 -24.39 3.89
N GLU A 119 18.13 -25.02 3.16
CA GLU A 119 19.18 -24.30 2.43
C GLU A 119 18.67 -23.77 1.10
N ALA A 120 19.31 -22.70 0.61
CA ALA A 120 18.99 -22.10 -0.67
C ALA A 120 20.20 -21.91 -1.58
N LEU A 121 19.96 -21.89 -2.89
CA LEU A 121 20.93 -21.42 -3.89
C LEU A 121 20.43 -20.10 -4.46
N ARG A 122 21.18 -19.03 -4.22
CA ARG A 122 20.84 -17.68 -4.70
C ARG A 122 21.70 -17.33 -5.90
N VAL A 123 21.06 -17.08 -7.04
CA VAL A 123 21.71 -16.65 -8.30
C VAL A 123 21.36 -15.19 -8.56
N LYS A 124 22.37 -14.33 -8.74
CA LYS A 124 22.20 -12.90 -9.03
C LYS A 124 22.90 -12.52 -10.33
N VAL A 125 22.22 -11.71 -11.14
CA VAL A 125 22.73 -11.15 -12.39
C VAL A 125 22.53 -9.63 -12.38
N ASP A 126 23.64 -8.89 -12.50
CA ASP A 126 23.65 -7.44 -12.70
C ASP A 126 23.84 -7.15 -14.21
N TYR A 127 22.86 -6.53 -14.85
CA TYR A 127 22.82 -6.36 -16.32
C TYR A 127 22.30 -5.00 -16.77
N GLN A 128 22.54 -4.69 -18.05
CA GLN A 128 22.04 -3.48 -18.72
C GLN A 128 21.65 -3.78 -20.19
N TYR A 129 20.54 -3.19 -20.63
CA TYR A 129 20.15 -3.15 -22.04
C TYR A 129 20.85 -2.00 -22.76
N MET A 130 21.43 -2.27 -23.92
CA MET A 130 22.15 -1.24 -24.70
C MET A 130 21.20 -0.35 -25.50
N SER A 131 20.02 -0.84 -25.82
CA SER A 131 18.92 -0.06 -26.39
C SER A 131 17.58 -0.64 -25.92
N PRO A 132 16.47 0.11 -25.98
CA PRO A 132 15.20 -0.41 -25.49
C PRO A 132 14.82 -1.60 -26.37
N PRO A 133 14.27 -2.70 -25.82
CA PRO A 133 13.98 -3.87 -26.65
C PRO A 133 12.96 -3.52 -27.75
N THR A 134 13.30 -3.66 -29.03
CA THR A 134 12.50 -3.05 -30.14
C THR A 134 11.82 -4.03 -31.10
N ASP A 135 12.26 -5.28 -31.18
CA ASP A 135 11.68 -6.32 -32.04
C ASP A 135 11.41 -7.56 -31.19
N PRO A 136 10.18 -8.09 -31.09
CA PRO A 136 9.90 -9.30 -30.34
C PRO A 136 10.46 -10.57 -30.98
N GLY A 137 11.23 -10.51 -32.08
CA GLY A 137 11.88 -11.68 -32.67
C GLY A 137 10.89 -12.76 -33.13
N THR A 138 11.40 -13.89 -33.64
CA THR A 138 10.59 -15.04 -34.09
C THR A 138 9.92 -15.82 -32.95
N GLN A 139 10.10 -15.38 -31.71
CA GLN A 139 9.60 -15.95 -30.46
C GLN A 139 9.01 -14.78 -29.67
N PRO A 140 7.67 -14.65 -29.52
CA PRO A 140 6.96 -13.39 -29.23
C PRO A 140 7.23 -12.71 -27.86
N PHE A 141 8.31 -13.03 -27.17
CA PHE A 141 8.68 -12.53 -25.85
C PHE A 141 10.14 -12.04 -25.91
N ASN A 142 10.41 -10.78 -25.58
CA ASN A 142 11.77 -10.31 -25.35
C ASN A 142 12.13 -10.59 -23.89
N PHE A 143 13.14 -11.42 -23.61
CA PHE A 143 13.45 -11.84 -22.24
C PHE A 143 14.95 -11.81 -21.91
N LEU A 144 15.26 -11.46 -20.66
CA LEU A 144 16.42 -12.04 -19.98
C LEU A 144 15.94 -13.34 -19.35
N ARG A 145 16.66 -14.43 -19.62
CA ARG A 145 16.43 -15.72 -18.96
C ARG A 145 17.69 -16.11 -18.21
N PHE A 146 17.54 -16.47 -16.94
CA PHE A 146 18.65 -17.00 -16.17
C PHE A 146 18.18 -18.04 -15.15
N GLY A 147 19.02 -19.00 -14.84
CA GLY A 147 18.65 -20.12 -13.98
C GLY A 147 19.83 -20.98 -13.55
N ALA A 148 19.57 -21.87 -12.60
CA ALA A 148 20.54 -22.85 -12.11
C ALA A 148 20.14 -24.27 -12.50
N TYR A 149 21.15 -25.06 -12.88
CA TYR A 149 20.98 -26.36 -13.52
C TYR A 149 21.88 -27.44 -12.91
N HIS A 150 21.44 -28.68 -13.00
CA HIS A 150 22.22 -29.87 -12.65
C HIS A 150 22.77 -30.55 -13.90
N ASP A 151 24.03 -30.97 -13.87
CA ASP A 151 24.64 -31.91 -14.83
C ASP A 151 24.63 -31.56 -16.32
N GLN A 152 24.35 -30.31 -16.68
CA GLN A 152 24.37 -29.78 -18.05
C GLN A 152 25.66 -30.15 -18.84
N GLY A 153 25.52 -31.19 -19.66
CA GLY A 153 26.58 -31.85 -20.41
C GLY A 153 26.22 -32.01 -21.87
N THR A 154 27.20 -32.39 -22.70
CA THR A 154 26.99 -32.56 -24.15
C THR A 154 26.83 -34.02 -24.56
N SER A 155 26.40 -34.91 -23.66
CA SER A 155 26.57 -36.36 -23.86
C SER A 155 25.37 -37.26 -23.57
N ASP A 156 24.34 -36.83 -22.84
CA ASP A 156 23.13 -37.62 -22.63
C ASP A 156 21.85 -36.80 -22.87
N TYR A 157 20.66 -37.38 -22.65
CA TYR A 157 19.34 -36.76 -22.94
C TYR A 157 18.54 -36.36 -21.68
N GLY A 158 19.15 -36.42 -20.50
CA GLY A 158 18.45 -36.24 -19.22
C GLY A 158 19.26 -35.45 -18.21
N ASP A 159 20.24 -34.70 -18.70
CA ASP A 159 21.25 -33.96 -17.97
C ASP A 159 20.96 -32.45 -17.91
N ASP A 160 19.74 -32.02 -18.31
CA ASP A 160 19.38 -30.61 -18.47
C ASP A 160 18.19 -30.21 -17.56
N VAL A 161 18.21 -30.66 -16.30
CA VAL A 161 17.14 -30.34 -15.33
C VAL A 161 17.54 -29.12 -14.50
N GLY A 162 16.67 -28.10 -14.49
CA GLY A 162 16.93 -26.87 -13.74
C GLY A 162 15.71 -25.96 -13.61
N TYR A 163 15.94 -24.86 -12.90
CA TYR A 163 14.92 -23.84 -12.65
C TYR A 163 15.43 -22.49 -13.11
N LEU A 164 14.55 -21.73 -13.73
CA LEU A 164 14.88 -20.47 -14.39
C LEU A 164 13.79 -19.43 -14.18
N ALA A 165 14.21 -18.17 -14.29
CA ALA A 165 13.33 -17.01 -14.29
C ALA A 165 13.32 -16.35 -15.67
N ASP A 166 12.13 -15.97 -16.11
CA ASP A 166 11.93 -15.10 -17.26
C ASP A 166 11.64 -13.68 -16.78
N VAL A 167 12.41 -12.73 -17.28
CA VAL A 167 12.12 -11.29 -17.18
C VAL A 167 11.74 -10.81 -18.56
N SER A 168 10.43 -10.79 -18.87
CA SER A 168 9.95 -10.62 -20.25
C SER A 168 9.19 -9.31 -20.50
N TYR A 169 9.24 -8.85 -21.75
CA TYR A 169 8.42 -7.78 -22.31
C TYR A 169 7.80 -8.23 -23.63
N TRP A 170 6.54 -7.85 -23.87
CA TRP A 170 5.95 -7.95 -25.20
C TRP A 170 5.23 -6.66 -25.57
N GLN A 171 5.05 -6.47 -26.86
CA GLN A 171 4.25 -5.38 -27.40
C GLN A 171 3.01 -5.96 -28.06
N GLN A 172 1.82 -5.62 -27.57
CA GLN A 172 0.58 -5.99 -28.28
C GLN A 172 0.46 -5.28 -29.65
N ASN A 173 1.16 -4.17 -29.82
CA ASN A 173 1.13 -3.32 -31.01
C ASN A 173 2.55 -3.18 -31.55
N THR A 174 2.80 -3.51 -32.82
CA THR A 174 4.12 -3.43 -33.46
C THR A 174 4.59 -1.98 -33.75
N ASP A 175 4.00 -0.98 -33.12
CA ASP A 175 4.39 0.42 -33.25
C ASP A 175 5.52 0.70 -32.25
N PRO A 176 6.74 1.11 -32.67
CA PRO A 176 7.87 1.35 -31.77
C PRO A 176 7.60 2.36 -30.63
N SER A 177 6.51 3.12 -30.70
CA SER A 177 6.08 4.12 -29.70
C SER A 177 4.97 3.66 -28.75
N ALA A 178 4.44 2.44 -28.91
CA ALA A 178 3.39 1.91 -28.03
C ALA A 178 3.94 1.44 -26.68
N THR A 179 3.15 1.63 -25.61
CA THR A 179 3.45 1.15 -24.25
C THR A 179 3.74 -0.35 -24.27
N LYS A 180 4.93 -0.74 -23.78
CA LYS A 180 5.33 -2.14 -23.64
C LYS A 180 4.83 -2.65 -22.29
N THR A 181 4.25 -3.85 -22.27
CA THR A 181 3.80 -4.55 -21.06
C THR A 181 4.54 -5.87 -20.98
N GLY A 182 4.91 -6.33 -19.79
CA GLY A 182 5.68 -7.58 -19.64
C GLY A 182 5.11 -8.49 -18.56
N ASP A 183 5.75 -9.64 -18.38
CA ASP A 183 5.48 -10.56 -17.27
C ASP A 183 6.82 -11.07 -16.72
N TYR A 184 6.85 -11.29 -15.42
CA TYR A 184 7.82 -12.15 -14.76
C TYR A 184 7.27 -13.57 -14.69
N ALA A 185 8.10 -14.59 -14.86
CA ALA A 185 7.68 -15.96 -14.69
C ALA A 185 8.79 -16.82 -14.07
N VAL A 186 8.38 -17.79 -13.25
CA VAL A 186 9.28 -18.85 -12.75
C VAL A 186 8.94 -20.16 -13.46
N ARG A 187 9.96 -20.86 -13.95
CA ARG A 187 9.80 -22.05 -14.78
C ARG A 187 10.75 -23.16 -14.40
N LYS A 188 10.34 -24.37 -14.76
CA LYS A 188 11.13 -25.57 -14.74
C LYS A 188 11.46 -26.00 -16.17
N GLU A 189 12.69 -26.42 -16.38
CA GLU A 189 13.10 -27.09 -17.60
C GLU A 189 13.11 -28.61 -17.40
N ASP A 190 12.41 -29.32 -18.29
CA ASP A 190 12.18 -30.78 -18.24
C ASP A 190 12.64 -31.47 -19.56
N ASN A 191 13.51 -30.82 -20.36
CA ASN A 191 13.79 -31.23 -21.75
C ASN A 191 14.74 -32.44 -21.91
N PHE A 192 14.70 -33.00 -23.13
CA PHE A 192 15.12 -34.32 -23.59
C PHE A 192 16.17 -34.25 -24.73
N TYR A 193 16.85 -33.11 -24.96
CA TYR A 193 17.77 -32.87 -26.10
C TYR A 193 19.03 -32.07 -25.73
N ASN A 194 20.19 -32.50 -26.23
CA ASN A 194 21.53 -31.91 -25.98
C ASN A 194 21.91 -30.88 -27.05
N ASP A 195 22.12 -29.61 -26.66
CA ASP A 195 22.23 -28.50 -27.62
C ASP A 195 23.07 -27.27 -27.19
N PHE A 196 24.08 -27.42 -26.31
CA PHE A 196 24.92 -26.30 -25.83
C PHE A 196 25.45 -25.33 -26.93
N ASP A 197 25.86 -25.83 -28.10
CA ASP A 197 26.37 -25.01 -29.23
C ASP A 197 25.25 -24.42 -30.13
N LEU A 198 23.96 -24.67 -29.85
CA LEU A 198 22.80 -24.23 -30.65
C LEU A 198 21.66 -23.57 -29.87
N GLY A 199 21.79 -23.43 -28.54
CA GLY A 199 20.94 -22.56 -27.73
C GLY A 199 19.92 -23.33 -26.89
N PRO A 200 20.16 -23.53 -25.59
CA PRO A 200 19.41 -24.48 -24.76
C PRO A 200 18.03 -24.01 -24.32
N LEU A 201 17.42 -23.02 -24.98
CA LEU A 201 16.22 -22.40 -24.41
C LEU A 201 15.01 -22.34 -25.34
N LEU A 202 15.16 -22.59 -26.66
CA LEU A 202 14.04 -22.52 -27.63
C LEU A 202 14.19 -23.35 -28.92
N ASP A 203 14.88 -24.49 -28.90
CA ASP A 203 15.04 -25.36 -30.07
C ASP A 203 14.10 -26.58 -30.01
N ASN A 204 12.87 -26.45 -30.56
CA ASN A 204 12.27 -27.58 -31.28
C ASN A 204 11.16 -27.17 -32.27
N ARG A 205 11.50 -26.33 -33.27
CA ARG A 205 11.08 -26.47 -34.69
C ARG A 205 11.51 -25.27 -35.53
N SER A 206 12.00 -25.56 -36.73
CA SER A 206 12.23 -24.61 -37.83
C SER A 206 11.13 -23.54 -37.95
N VAL A 207 11.57 -22.29 -38.17
CA VAL A 207 10.86 -21.00 -38.35
C VAL A 207 9.64 -21.00 -39.31
N THR A 208 9.33 -22.13 -39.95
CA THR A 208 8.33 -22.27 -41.02
C THR A 208 7.05 -23.01 -40.61
N GLU A 209 6.95 -23.55 -39.38
CA GLU A 209 5.78 -24.33 -38.93
C GLU A 209 5.25 -23.95 -37.54
N TYR A 210 5.11 -22.66 -37.23
CA TYR A 210 4.46 -22.24 -35.97
C TYR A 210 2.95 -22.02 -36.16
N GLN A 211 2.14 -22.94 -35.63
CA GLN A 211 0.78 -22.65 -35.17
C GLN A 211 0.81 -22.80 -33.63
N PRO A 212 0.44 -21.76 -32.87
CA PRO A 212 0.57 -21.79 -31.42
C PRO A 212 -0.35 -22.86 -30.80
N PRO A 213 0.13 -23.69 -29.86
CA PRO A 213 -0.75 -24.51 -29.05
C PRO A 213 -1.62 -23.63 -28.15
N LEU A 214 -2.86 -24.05 -27.90
CA LEU A 214 -3.84 -23.36 -27.04
C LEU A 214 -3.46 -23.32 -25.55
N THR A 215 -2.29 -23.83 -25.19
CA THR A 215 -1.69 -23.82 -23.86
C THR A 215 -0.24 -23.37 -24.00
N VAL A 216 0.16 -22.34 -23.23
CA VAL A 216 1.42 -21.59 -23.33
C VAL A 216 2.65 -22.38 -22.82
N GLU A 217 2.78 -23.64 -23.23
CA GLU A 217 3.92 -24.50 -22.88
C GLU A 217 4.46 -25.08 -24.19
N THR A 218 5.61 -24.56 -24.64
CA THR A 218 6.52 -25.33 -25.48
C THR A 218 6.89 -26.54 -24.65
N GLY A 219 6.72 -27.77 -25.14
CA GLY A 219 6.71 -29.01 -24.33
C GLY A 219 7.98 -29.35 -23.52
N ASP A 220 8.93 -28.43 -23.42
CA ASP A 220 10.29 -28.56 -22.91
C ASP A 220 10.53 -27.64 -21.67
N ILE A 221 9.78 -26.53 -21.54
CA ILE A 221 9.84 -25.61 -20.38
C ILE A 221 8.42 -25.37 -19.88
N VAL A 222 8.20 -25.63 -18.60
CA VAL A 222 6.88 -25.57 -17.96
C VAL A 222 6.85 -24.44 -16.94
N THR A 223 5.79 -23.63 -16.97
CA THR A 223 5.58 -22.60 -15.94
C THR A 223 5.25 -23.28 -14.62
N MET A 224 5.99 -22.94 -13.56
CA MET A 224 5.69 -23.46 -12.23
C MET A 224 4.34 -22.94 -11.75
N PHE A 225 3.75 -23.62 -10.77
CA PHE A 225 2.58 -23.12 -10.06
C PHE A 225 3.02 -22.49 -8.74
N ASP A 226 2.34 -21.44 -8.32
CA ASP A 226 2.51 -20.87 -6.98
C ASP A 226 1.79 -21.73 -5.92
N ALA A 227 1.95 -21.37 -4.64
CA ALA A 227 1.33 -22.08 -3.52
C ALA A 227 -0.22 -22.07 -3.56
N SER A 228 -0.84 -21.17 -4.31
CA SER A 228 -2.29 -21.08 -4.49
C SER A 228 -2.81 -21.97 -5.64
N GLY A 229 -1.91 -22.56 -6.42
CA GLY A 229 -2.23 -23.37 -7.60
C GLY A 229 -2.45 -22.55 -8.87
N MET A 230 -2.08 -21.26 -8.86
CA MET A 230 -2.05 -20.40 -10.05
C MET A 230 -0.70 -20.51 -10.74
N ARG A 231 -0.61 -20.13 -12.02
CA ARG A 231 0.69 -20.08 -12.71
C ARG A 231 1.56 -18.99 -12.06
N ALA A 232 2.82 -19.31 -11.81
CA ALA A 232 3.84 -18.43 -11.22
C ALA A 232 4.26 -17.35 -12.24
N THR A 233 3.33 -16.43 -12.54
CA THR A 233 3.46 -15.36 -13.52
C THR A 233 2.89 -14.06 -12.96
N TRP A 234 3.63 -12.95 -13.08
CA TRP A 234 3.24 -11.65 -12.52
C TRP A 234 3.38 -10.52 -13.54
N PRO A 235 2.41 -9.58 -13.60
CA PRO A 235 2.44 -8.50 -14.57
C PRO A 235 3.56 -7.51 -14.27
N LYS A 236 4.26 -7.09 -15.33
CA LYS A 236 5.32 -6.09 -15.30
C LYS A 236 4.79 -4.72 -15.77
N PRO A 237 4.78 -3.69 -14.91
CA PRO A 237 4.04 -2.46 -15.15
C PRO A 237 4.70 -1.47 -16.13
N ALA A 238 6.01 -1.55 -16.41
CA ALA A 238 6.72 -0.64 -17.33
C ALA A 238 8.01 -1.24 -17.93
N ASP A 239 8.46 -0.70 -19.07
CA ASP A 239 9.76 -1.00 -19.73
C ASP A 239 10.93 -0.38 -18.95
N GLU A 240 12.06 -1.09 -18.88
CA GLU A 240 13.24 -0.79 -18.09
C GLU A 240 14.20 0.23 -18.75
N GLY A 241 14.02 0.53 -20.04
CA GLY A 241 14.83 1.53 -20.74
C GLY A 241 16.27 1.06 -21.00
N THR A 242 17.24 2.00 -21.09
CA THR A 242 18.60 1.73 -21.61
C THR A 242 19.75 2.16 -20.71
N SER A 243 19.46 2.72 -19.54
CA SER A 243 20.49 3.48 -18.78
C SER A 243 20.49 3.25 -17.28
N ALA A 244 19.55 2.47 -16.73
CA ALA A 244 19.60 2.06 -15.33
C ALA A 244 20.32 0.71 -15.24
N GLU A 245 21.12 0.54 -14.20
CA GLU A 245 21.61 -0.78 -13.84
C GLU A 245 20.45 -1.61 -13.29
N HIS A 246 20.32 -2.85 -13.76
CA HIS A 246 19.28 -3.76 -13.31
C HIS A 246 19.91 -4.93 -12.57
N ALA A 247 19.23 -5.40 -11.52
CA ALA A 247 19.56 -6.65 -10.86
C ALA A 247 18.35 -7.59 -10.93
N ALA A 248 18.61 -8.86 -11.20
CA ALA A 248 17.65 -9.94 -11.09
C ALA A 248 18.24 -11.05 -10.22
N VAL A 249 17.42 -11.59 -9.33
CA VAL A 249 17.81 -12.66 -8.40
C VAL A 249 16.79 -13.78 -8.47
N LEU A 250 17.29 -15.00 -8.68
CA LEU A 250 16.51 -16.23 -8.55
C LEU A 250 17.08 -17.01 -7.37
N CYS A 251 16.24 -17.29 -6.39
CA CYS A 251 16.62 -18.02 -5.20
C CYS A 251 15.83 -19.33 -5.12
N LEU A 252 16.54 -20.45 -5.01
CA LEU A 252 15.99 -21.80 -5.01
C LEU A 252 16.12 -22.39 -3.61
N VAL A 253 15.01 -22.53 -2.87
CA VAL A 253 14.96 -23.01 -1.48
C VAL A 253 14.45 -24.44 -1.42
N ASN A 254 15.14 -25.29 -0.65
CA ASN A 254 14.63 -26.62 -0.33
C ASN A 254 13.82 -26.58 0.97
N VAL A 255 12.50 -26.79 0.91
CA VAL A 255 11.61 -26.88 2.08
C VAL A 255 11.02 -28.29 2.18
N ASP A 256 11.58 -29.10 3.06
CA ASP A 256 11.20 -30.49 3.32
C ASP A 256 11.12 -31.37 2.05
N GLY A 257 12.00 -31.13 1.07
CA GLY A 257 12.01 -31.84 -0.22
C GLY A 257 11.06 -31.28 -1.28
N THR A 258 10.41 -30.15 -0.99
CA THR A 258 9.74 -29.28 -1.96
C THR A 258 10.71 -28.17 -2.35
N LEU A 259 10.84 -27.87 -3.64
CA LEU A 259 11.61 -26.71 -4.07
C LEU A 259 10.71 -25.49 -4.23
N GLU A 260 11.07 -24.39 -3.60
CA GLU A 260 10.49 -23.08 -3.83
C GLU A 260 11.47 -22.20 -4.60
N ALA A 261 11.06 -21.69 -5.75
CA ALA A 261 11.85 -20.82 -6.60
C ALA A 261 11.29 -19.39 -6.53
N ARG A 262 12.04 -18.50 -5.86
CA ARG A 262 11.65 -17.12 -5.52
C ARG A 262 12.37 -16.12 -6.42
N LEU A 263 11.62 -15.20 -7.02
CA LEU A 263 12.13 -14.23 -7.99
C LEU A 263 12.11 -12.82 -7.41
N PHE A 264 13.25 -12.13 -7.53
CA PHE A 264 13.41 -10.72 -7.22
C PHE A 264 13.97 -9.99 -8.42
N HIS A 265 13.56 -8.74 -8.57
CA HIS A 265 14.06 -7.90 -9.64
C HIS A 265 13.89 -6.41 -9.30
N GLY A 266 14.83 -5.59 -9.73
CA GLY A 266 14.86 -4.14 -9.53
C GLY A 266 16.27 -3.66 -9.16
N PHE A 267 16.41 -2.37 -8.88
CA PHE A 267 17.60 -1.82 -8.22
C PHE A 267 17.16 -0.72 -7.21
N PRO A 268 17.06 -1.03 -5.90
CA PRO A 268 17.32 -2.33 -5.25
C PRO A 268 16.33 -3.43 -5.69
N VAL A 269 16.70 -4.70 -5.50
CA VAL A 269 15.87 -5.85 -5.91
C VAL A 269 14.63 -5.96 -5.02
N THR A 270 13.46 -6.05 -5.64
CA THR A 270 12.17 -6.24 -4.95
C THR A 270 11.61 -7.62 -5.21
N TYR A 271 10.94 -8.21 -4.22
CA TYR A 271 10.27 -9.50 -4.36
C TYR A 271 9.13 -9.42 -5.38
N ILE A 272 9.12 -10.35 -6.33
CA ILE A 272 8.10 -10.44 -7.38
C ILE A 272 7.11 -11.56 -7.07
N GLY A 273 7.61 -12.71 -6.64
CA GLY A 273 6.79 -13.88 -6.32
C GLY A 273 7.57 -15.20 -6.40
N SER A 274 6.90 -16.32 -6.07
CA SER A 274 7.50 -17.65 -6.06
C SER A 274 6.69 -18.71 -6.81
N GLY A 275 7.40 -19.71 -7.34
CA GLY A 275 6.85 -20.96 -7.86
C GLY A 275 7.29 -22.13 -6.98
N VAL A 276 6.45 -23.16 -6.88
CA VAL A 276 6.68 -24.30 -5.99
C VAL A 276 6.61 -25.61 -6.78
N GLU A 277 7.56 -26.51 -6.55
CA GLU A 277 7.53 -27.87 -7.08
C GLU A 277 7.73 -28.90 -5.97
N SER A 278 6.86 -29.91 -5.94
CA SER A 278 6.92 -31.02 -5.00
C SER A 278 6.78 -32.34 -5.76
N GLY A 279 7.40 -33.42 -5.27
CA GLY A 279 7.31 -34.73 -5.89
C GLY A 279 8.62 -35.51 -5.86
N ALA A 280 8.65 -36.64 -6.57
CA ALA A 280 9.84 -37.50 -6.67
C ALA A 280 10.92 -36.94 -7.60
N ASP A 281 10.56 -35.99 -8.45
CA ASP A 281 11.38 -35.46 -9.56
C ASP A 281 11.88 -34.02 -9.29
N VAL A 282 11.83 -33.56 -8.03
CA VAL A 282 12.35 -32.25 -7.62
C VAL A 282 13.88 -32.24 -7.70
N GLN A 283 14.45 -31.24 -8.38
CA GLN A 283 15.90 -31.10 -8.53
C GLN A 283 16.48 -30.20 -7.42
N LEU A 284 17.37 -30.77 -6.60
CA LEU A 284 17.97 -30.08 -5.44
C LEU A 284 19.50 -29.95 -5.55
N SER A 285 20.08 -30.41 -6.64
CA SER A 285 21.52 -30.30 -6.89
C SER A 285 21.79 -29.43 -8.11
N PHE A 286 22.79 -28.57 -8.06
CA PHE A 286 23.11 -27.60 -9.11
C PHE A 286 24.62 -27.50 -9.30
N ASN A 287 25.09 -27.39 -10.52
CA ASN A 287 26.52 -27.27 -10.84
C ASN A 287 26.83 -26.17 -11.87
N SER A 288 25.81 -25.46 -12.36
CA SER A 288 25.99 -24.40 -13.34
C SER A 288 24.86 -23.36 -13.30
N ILE A 289 25.18 -22.16 -13.77
CA ILE A 289 24.22 -21.12 -14.13
C ILE A 289 24.19 -21.01 -15.64
N TYR A 290 22.99 -20.84 -16.18
CA TYR A 290 22.78 -20.44 -17.56
C TYR A 290 22.11 -19.08 -17.62
N LEU A 291 22.55 -18.27 -18.57
CA LEU A 291 21.97 -16.98 -18.92
C LEU A 291 21.82 -16.90 -20.43
N GLU A 292 20.64 -16.47 -20.90
CA GLU A 292 20.36 -16.15 -22.30
C GLU A 292 19.97 -14.68 -22.42
N SER A 293 20.60 -14.02 -23.40
CA SER A 293 20.31 -12.63 -23.74
C SER A 293 19.08 -12.49 -24.65
N PRO A 294 18.47 -11.30 -24.74
CA PRO A 294 17.30 -11.05 -25.60
C PRO A 294 17.53 -11.34 -27.10
N SER A 295 16.42 -11.60 -27.80
CA SER A 295 16.41 -12.03 -29.22
C SER A 295 16.26 -10.90 -30.26
N ASP A 296 16.75 -9.69 -29.98
CA ASP A 296 16.41 -8.50 -30.77
C ASP A 296 17.61 -7.77 -31.43
N ASN A 297 18.82 -8.31 -31.28
CA ASN A 297 20.08 -7.74 -31.79
C ASN A 297 20.38 -6.30 -31.31
N THR A 298 19.76 -5.84 -30.21
CA THR A 298 19.95 -4.46 -29.73
C THR A 298 21.11 -4.27 -28.76
N GLY A 299 21.72 -5.37 -28.32
CA GLY A 299 22.89 -5.39 -27.44
C GLY A 299 22.52 -5.53 -25.96
N PHE A 300 23.23 -6.41 -25.27
CA PHE A 300 23.04 -6.74 -23.87
C PHE A 300 24.39 -6.88 -23.19
N ARG A 301 24.53 -6.33 -21.97
CA ARG A 301 25.79 -6.40 -21.22
C ARG A 301 25.57 -6.78 -19.76
N VAL A 302 26.50 -7.54 -19.22
CA VAL A 302 26.49 -8.04 -17.84
C VAL A 302 27.66 -7.44 -17.08
N ARG A 303 27.41 -6.95 -15.87
CA ARG A 303 28.47 -6.48 -14.96
C ARG A 303 28.98 -7.60 -14.08
N ARG A 304 28.07 -8.39 -13.51
CA ARG A 304 28.39 -9.43 -12.53
C ARG A 304 27.39 -10.58 -12.60
N ILE A 305 27.88 -11.81 -12.48
CA ILE A 305 27.07 -13.01 -12.25
C ILE A 305 27.61 -13.67 -11.00
N ALA A 306 26.76 -13.87 -9.99
CA ALA A 306 27.15 -14.50 -8.74
C ALA A 306 26.16 -15.60 -8.35
N ALA A 307 26.66 -16.66 -7.72
CA ALA A 307 25.83 -17.56 -6.94
C ALA A 307 26.39 -17.80 -5.55
N GLN A 308 25.48 -17.92 -4.58
CA GLN A 308 25.76 -18.13 -3.17
C GLN A 308 25.01 -19.36 -2.68
N HIS A 309 25.67 -20.19 -1.88
CA HIS A 309 25.02 -21.29 -1.16
C HIS A 309 24.58 -20.74 0.20
N VAL A 310 23.29 -20.51 0.35
CA VAL A 310 22.73 -19.83 1.50
C VAL A 310 22.33 -20.87 2.56
N PRO A 311 22.88 -20.80 3.79
CA PRO A 311 22.52 -21.70 4.86
C PRO A 311 21.08 -21.49 5.34
N VAL A 312 20.54 -22.48 6.04
CA VAL A 312 19.18 -22.49 6.60
C VAL A 312 18.83 -21.25 7.43
N THR A 313 19.83 -20.62 8.04
CA THR A 313 19.64 -19.47 8.93
C THR A 313 19.36 -18.15 8.22
N LEU A 314 19.54 -18.06 6.90
CA LEU A 314 19.48 -16.79 6.14
C LEU A 314 18.40 -16.75 5.05
N ASP A 315 17.64 -17.86 4.89
CA ASP A 315 16.62 -18.07 3.86
C ASP A 315 17.04 -17.56 2.45
N CYS A 316 16.16 -16.89 1.70
CA CYS A 316 16.44 -16.38 0.36
C CYS A 316 17.12 -15.02 0.29
N CYS A 317 17.55 -14.47 1.43
CA CYS A 317 17.93 -13.07 1.51
C CYS A 317 16.77 -12.15 1.10
N GLU A 318 15.54 -12.52 1.48
CA GLU A 318 14.36 -11.70 1.26
C GLU A 318 14.51 -10.38 2.02
N PRO A 319 14.11 -9.22 1.45
CA PRO A 319 13.74 -8.11 2.31
C PRO A 319 12.58 -8.62 3.17
N ASP A 320 12.83 -8.67 4.47
CA ASP A 320 12.00 -9.41 5.42
C ASP A 320 10.52 -9.06 5.26
N THR A 321 9.68 -10.08 5.08
CA THR A 321 8.22 -9.93 5.06
C THR A 321 7.58 -10.35 6.38
N ASP A 322 8.39 -10.78 7.36
CA ASP A 322 7.90 -11.03 8.71
C ASP A 322 7.69 -9.72 9.47
N THR A 323 6.64 -9.73 10.28
CA THR A 323 6.21 -8.60 11.08
C THR A 323 7.30 -8.18 12.08
N PRO A 324 7.43 -6.86 12.37
CA PRO A 324 8.57 -6.29 13.08
C PRO A 324 8.58 -6.73 14.55
N GLU A 325 9.28 -7.82 14.84
CA GLU A 325 9.64 -8.23 16.21
C GLU A 325 11.09 -8.78 16.33
N ASP A 326 11.93 -8.79 15.28
CA ASP A 326 13.33 -9.24 15.40
C ASP A 326 14.38 -8.09 15.37
N PRO A 327 15.11 -7.85 16.48
CA PRO A 327 16.23 -6.91 16.64
C PRO A 327 17.41 -6.92 15.66
N SER A 328 17.52 -7.89 14.74
CA SER A 328 18.77 -8.16 13.99
C SER A 328 18.96 -7.36 12.69
N ASP A 329 17.94 -6.67 12.19
CA ASP A 329 17.93 -6.11 10.81
C ASP A 329 18.48 -4.68 10.67
N CYS A 330 18.92 -4.06 11.76
CA CYS A 330 19.45 -2.69 11.74
C CYS A 330 20.96 -2.65 11.45
N ILE A 331 21.35 -2.93 10.19
CA ILE A 331 22.73 -2.79 9.74
C ILE A 331 23.04 -1.31 9.51
N LEU A 332 23.70 -0.68 10.47
CA LEU A 332 24.15 0.70 10.36
C LEU A 332 25.37 0.82 9.44
N THR A 333 25.36 1.82 8.56
CA THR A 333 26.59 2.25 7.89
C THR A 333 27.52 2.87 8.94
N PHE A 334 28.68 2.26 9.13
CA PHE A 334 29.67 2.68 10.12
C PHE A 334 30.79 3.51 9.48
N TYR A 335 31.14 4.61 10.14
CA TYR A 335 32.15 5.56 9.72
C TYR A 335 33.23 5.63 10.78
N ASP A 336 34.41 5.08 10.46
CA ASP A 336 35.54 5.18 11.37
C ASP A 336 36.88 5.35 10.69
N ASN A 337 37.75 6.04 11.42
CA ASN A 337 39.20 6.02 11.25
C ASN A 337 39.83 6.69 12.47
N ARG A 338 41.09 6.37 12.75
CA ARG A 338 41.80 6.78 13.97
C ARG A 338 43.13 7.44 13.65
N ASP A 339 43.54 8.35 14.53
CA ASP A 339 44.89 8.88 14.62
C ASP A 339 45.52 8.51 15.98
N ASP A 340 46.73 7.92 15.96
CA ASP A 340 47.50 7.49 17.14
C ASP A 340 48.22 8.67 17.84
N GLY A 341 47.48 9.77 18.06
CA GLY A 341 48.01 11.03 18.57
C GLY A 341 48.47 12.01 17.49
N PRO A 342 48.89 13.23 17.86
CA PRO A 342 49.33 14.25 16.89
C PRO A 342 50.60 13.80 16.16
N ALA A 343 50.72 14.16 14.87
CA ALA A 343 51.74 13.68 13.93
C ALA A 343 53.12 13.35 14.56
N GLY A 344 53.33 12.10 14.98
CA GLY A 344 54.59 11.63 15.56
C GLY A 344 54.55 10.90 16.91
N GLY A 345 53.39 10.73 17.55
CA GLY A 345 53.25 10.04 18.84
C GLY A 345 53.72 10.93 19.99
N GLY A 346 52.81 11.20 20.93
CA GLY A 346 53.07 12.06 22.08
C GLY A 346 51.81 12.76 22.61
N GLU A 347 51.79 12.89 23.93
CA GLU A 347 50.76 13.58 24.73
C GLU A 347 50.47 15.01 24.20
N PRO A 348 49.20 15.37 23.97
CA PRO A 348 48.82 16.71 23.53
C PRO A 348 49.24 17.79 24.53
N ASP A 349 49.91 18.86 24.08
CA ASP A 349 50.14 20.06 24.90
C ASP A 349 48.83 20.89 24.93
N PRO A 350 48.18 21.08 26.10
CA PRO A 350 46.90 21.79 26.20
C PRO A 350 46.97 23.27 25.79
N LEU A 351 48.17 23.83 25.63
CA LEU A 351 48.38 25.20 25.14
C LEU A 351 48.88 25.26 23.68
N GLY A 352 49.03 24.10 23.03
CA GLY A 352 49.45 23.97 21.65
C GLY A 352 48.30 24.26 20.67
N ALA A 353 48.45 25.25 19.81
CA ALA A 353 47.54 25.45 18.69
C ALA A 353 48.01 24.63 17.47
N GLY A 354 47.13 23.84 16.86
CA GLY A 354 47.38 23.19 15.56
C GLY A 354 47.56 21.67 15.58
N TRP A 355 46.94 20.97 16.53
CA TRP A 355 46.79 19.51 16.46
C TRP A 355 46.00 19.10 15.21
N SER A 356 46.39 18.01 14.57
CA SER A 356 45.71 17.50 13.37
C SER A 356 45.50 16.00 13.49
N TYR A 357 44.26 15.59 13.34
CA TYR A 357 43.77 14.20 13.29
C TYR A 357 43.19 13.97 11.88
N PRO A 358 44.05 13.94 10.84
CA PRO A 358 43.60 13.96 9.46
C PRO A 358 42.80 12.71 9.06
N ASN A 359 43.04 11.57 9.69
CA ASN A 359 42.32 10.34 9.38
C ASN A 359 40.90 10.39 9.96
N ALA A 360 40.77 10.73 11.24
CA ALA A 360 39.47 10.89 11.90
C ALA A 360 38.67 12.06 11.28
N GLN A 361 39.31 13.20 11.01
CA GLN A 361 38.68 14.35 10.34
C GLN A 361 38.22 14.04 8.90
N SER A 362 38.98 13.22 8.17
CA SER A 362 38.56 12.76 6.84
C SER A 362 37.26 11.97 6.92
N LYS A 363 37.06 11.15 7.96
CA LYS A 363 35.83 10.39 8.16
C LYS A 363 34.66 11.21 8.63
N GLN A 364 34.88 12.17 9.52
CA GLN A 364 33.86 13.18 9.84
C GLN A 364 33.40 13.89 8.55
N THR A 365 34.34 14.28 7.69
CA THR A 365 34.02 14.93 6.40
C THR A 365 33.20 14.01 5.49
N GLN A 366 33.55 12.72 5.42
CA GLN A 366 32.79 11.73 4.67
C GLN A 366 31.38 11.58 5.22
N PHE A 367 31.22 11.41 6.54
CA PHE A 367 29.93 11.32 7.22
C PHE A 367 29.04 12.52 6.90
N LEU A 368 29.56 13.75 7.04
CA LEU A 368 28.83 14.97 6.71
C LEU A 368 28.45 15.09 5.22
N THR A 369 29.31 14.57 4.33
CA THR A 369 29.04 14.54 2.88
C THR A 369 27.86 13.63 2.57
N ASP A 370 27.81 12.46 3.22
CA ASP A 370 26.75 11.47 3.00
C ASP A 370 25.42 11.93 3.60
N LEU A 371 25.42 12.55 4.79
CA LEU A 371 24.22 13.21 5.33
C LEU A 371 23.65 14.25 4.36
N ALA A 372 24.53 15.10 3.78
CA ALA A 372 24.11 16.11 2.82
C ALA A 372 23.57 15.50 1.50
N ALA A 373 24.15 14.39 1.05
CA ALA A 373 23.67 13.66 -0.13
C ALA A 373 22.25 13.09 0.07
N LEU A 374 21.92 12.74 1.31
CA LEU A 374 20.59 12.31 1.75
C LEU A 374 19.63 13.48 2.04
N GLY A 375 20.07 14.73 1.85
CA GLY A 375 19.27 15.92 2.13
C GLY A 375 19.08 16.22 3.62
N LEU A 376 19.87 15.61 4.50
CA LEU A 376 19.80 15.82 5.95
C LEU A 376 20.68 17.02 6.36
N THR A 377 20.07 17.96 7.07
CA THR A 377 20.82 18.95 7.88
C THR A 377 21.23 18.34 9.22
N TYR A 378 22.17 18.96 9.94
CA TYR A 378 22.66 18.43 11.21
C TYR A 378 22.80 19.51 12.29
N GLU A 379 22.72 19.09 13.55
CA GLU A 379 23.20 19.83 14.71
C GLU A 379 24.58 19.33 15.15
N LEU A 380 25.35 20.20 15.80
CA LEU A 380 26.68 19.90 16.32
C LEU A 380 26.75 20.33 17.80
N ILE A 381 27.14 19.39 18.67
CA ILE A 381 27.38 19.60 20.10
C ILE A 381 28.89 19.56 20.35
N THR A 382 29.45 20.71 20.72
CA THR A 382 30.91 20.90 20.85
C THR A 382 31.39 20.98 22.30
N PHE A 383 30.49 20.81 23.29
CA PHE A 383 30.73 21.03 24.74
C PHE A 383 31.26 22.41 25.15
N GLU A 384 31.40 23.34 24.20
CA GLU A 384 31.90 24.68 24.41
C GLU A 384 30.84 25.66 24.94
N GLN A 385 31.30 26.75 25.55
CA GLN A 385 30.42 27.82 26.02
C GLN A 385 29.56 28.42 24.91
N VAL A 386 30.08 28.49 23.68
CA VAL A 386 29.35 29.01 22.52
C VAL A 386 28.18 28.12 22.10
N ASN A 387 28.26 26.83 22.40
CA ASN A 387 27.21 25.83 22.18
C ASN A 387 26.29 25.71 23.42
N GLY A 388 26.34 26.67 24.36
CA GLY A 388 25.41 26.77 25.48
C GLY A 388 25.72 25.86 26.66
N TRP A 389 26.87 25.20 26.64
CA TRP A 389 27.49 24.64 27.85
C TRP A 389 28.00 25.78 28.72
N SER A 390 28.16 25.58 30.03
CA SER A 390 28.70 26.62 30.91
C SER A 390 29.88 26.15 31.75
N PRO A 391 30.89 25.49 31.14
CA PRO A 391 32.12 25.22 31.83
C PRO A 391 32.90 26.51 32.11
N VAL A 392 33.73 26.47 33.13
CA VAL A 392 34.62 27.54 33.57
C VAL A 392 35.99 26.94 33.78
N ASN A 393 36.86 27.16 32.78
CA ASN A 393 38.26 26.75 32.78
C ASN A 393 38.93 26.89 34.18
N GLY A 394 39.42 25.75 34.67
CA GLY A 394 40.09 25.58 35.97
C GLY A 394 39.12 25.40 37.13
N THR A 395 37.89 24.98 36.86
CA THR A 395 36.92 24.59 37.89
C THR A 395 36.38 23.20 37.61
N GLY A 396 36.21 22.37 38.65
CA GLY A 396 35.62 21.04 38.47
C GLY A 396 34.15 21.13 38.02
N ASP A 397 33.92 21.15 36.71
CA ASP A 397 32.61 21.23 36.03
C ASP A 397 31.89 19.88 35.93
N MET A 398 32.10 19.08 36.98
CA MET A 398 31.52 17.77 37.14
C MET A 398 29.99 17.84 37.23
N PHE A 399 29.32 16.98 36.47
CA PHE A 399 27.87 16.81 36.53
C PHE A 399 27.41 15.45 37.08
N ALA A 400 28.34 14.60 37.53
CA ALA A 400 28.05 13.35 38.23
C ALA A 400 28.39 13.43 39.74
N GLY A 401 27.71 12.63 40.57
CA GLY A 401 27.95 12.61 42.02
C GLY A 401 26.99 13.51 42.82
N ALA A 402 26.68 13.12 44.06
CA ALA A 402 25.73 13.83 44.91
C ALA A 402 26.13 15.29 45.13
N GLY A 403 25.34 16.22 44.59
CA GLY A 403 25.61 17.66 44.68
C GLY A 403 26.58 18.19 43.62
N ALA A 404 26.70 17.51 42.48
CA ALA A 404 27.51 17.96 41.34
C ALA A 404 27.27 19.46 41.01
N PRO A 405 28.35 20.26 40.85
CA PRO A 405 28.25 21.71 40.77
C PRO A 405 27.78 22.27 39.42
N TYR A 406 27.73 21.46 38.35
CA TYR A 406 27.41 21.94 37.01
C TYR A 406 26.02 22.60 36.94
N ALA A 407 26.02 23.91 36.66
CA ALA A 407 24.83 24.76 36.76
C ALA A 407 23.97 24.81 35.49
N GLY A 408 24.48 24.28 34.37
CA GLY A 408 23.85 24.42 33.05
C GLY A 408 24.04 25.79 32.42
N GLY A 409 23.62 25.92 31.17
CA GLY A 409 23.81 27.12 30.34
C GLY A 409 22.59 27.45 29.48
N ALA A 410 22.82 28.13 28.35
CA ALA A 410 21.74 28.61 27.48
C ALA A 410 20.94 27.48 26.83
N TYR A 411 21.62 26.39 26.49
CA TYR A 411 21.03 25.21 25.83
C TYR A 411 21.23 23.94 26.65
N THR A 412 21.75 24.03 27.87
CA THR A 412 22.01 22.86 28.72
C THR A 412 21.35 23.01 30.08
N SER A 413 20.81 21.91 30.61
CA SER A 413 20.26 21.89 31.95
C SER A 413 21.36 21.95 33.02
N ALA A 414 21.00 22.35 34.24
CA ALA A 414 21.81 22.00 35.41
C ALA A 414 21.92 20.47 35.55
N ALA A 415 22.95 20.00 36.24
CA ALA A 415 23.09 18.57 36.56
C ALA A 415 21.86 18.05 37.31
N PHE A 416 21.31 16.92 36.86
CA PHE A 416 20.17 16.24 37.49
C PHE A 416 20.42 14.74 37.60
N ASN A 417 19.53 14.02 38.29
CA ASN A 417 19.70 12.60 38.62
C ASN A 417 21.05 12.28 39.28
N THR A 418 21.53 13.19 40.13
CA THR A 418 22.86 13.08 40.74
C THR A 418 22.83 12.20 41.99
N SER A 419 23.72 11.21 42.03
CA SER A 419 23.89 10.31 43.18
C SER A 419 25.32 9.78 43.29
N GLY A 420 25.66 9.13 44.40
CA GLY A 420 26.99 8.56 44.62
C GLY A 420 28.09 9.61 44.83
N SER A 421 29.34 9.20 44.69
CA SER A 421 30.53 10.02 44.87
C SER A 421 31.68 9.54 43.99
N MET A 422 32.39 10.46 43.34
CA MET A 422 33.56 10.11 42.52
C MET A 422 34.61 9.33 43.31
N THR A 423 34.77 9.58 44.61
CA THR A 423 35.74 8.82 45.44
C THR A 423 35.35 7.34 45.60
N ALA A 424 34.04 7.06 45.62
CA ALA A 424 33.53 5.71 45.79
C ALA A 424 33.43 4.94 44.46
N GLY A 425 33.49 5.64 43.31
CA GLY A 425 33.33 5.02 41.99
C GLY A 425 31.89 4.63 41.67
N ASP A 426 30.92 5.24 42.36
CA ASP A 426 29.48 5.02 42.18
C ASP A 426 28.75 6.31 41.76
N ALA A 427 29.50 7.29 41.23
CA ALA A 427 28.93 8.58 40.87
C ALA A 427 28.02 8.46 39.64
N THR A 428 26.83 9.07 39.73
CA THR A 428 25.87 9.18 38.63
C THR A 428 25.43 10.62 38.47
N GLY A 429 25.15 11.04 37.25
CA GLY A 429 24.47 12.30 36.97
C GLY A 429 24.28 12.55 35.48
N SER A 430 23.32 13.43 35.16
CA SER A 430 22.89 13.70 33.80
C SER A 430 22.83 15.19 33.49
N VAL A 431 23.06 15.54 32.23
CA VAL A 431 22.83 16.87 31.65
C VAL A 431 22.08 16.71 30.33
N ALA A 432 21.05 17.53 30.12
CA ALA A 432 20.28 17.57 28.88
C ALA A 432 20.68 18.77 28.05
N TYR A 433 21.10 18.52 26.81
CA TYR A 433 21.26 19.52 25.76
C TYR A 433 19.94 19.68 25.01
N ILE A 434 19.48 20.92 24.85
CA ILE A 434 18.22 21.29 24.21
C ILE A 434 18.56 21.88 22.84
N GLY A 435 18.47 21.03 21.81
CA GLY A 435 18.62 21.41 20.41
C GLY A 435 17.36 22.09 19.86
N ALA A 436 17.36 22.40 18.56
CA ALA A 436 16.23 23.05 17.89
C ALA A 436 15.01 22.13 17.78
N ASP A 437 15.22 20.83 17.56
CA ASP A 437 14.18 19.83 17.29
C ASP A 437 14.27 18.58 18.17
N ASN A 438 15.35 18.43 18.94
CA ASN A 438 15.59 17.28 19.81
C ASN A 438 16.14 17.71 21.18
N THR A 439 16.10 16.80 22.15
CA THR A 439 16.78 16.96 23.44
C THR A 439 17.67 15.74 23.62
N VAL A 440 18.97 15.97 23.81
CA VAL A 440 19.98 14.91 23.97
C VAL A 440 20.44 14.88 25.42
N THR A 441 20.32 13.73 26.07
CA THR A 441 20.68 13.56 27.48
C THR A 441 21.97 12.76 27.59
N PHE A 442 23.00 13.38 28.17
CA PHE A 442 24.26 12.73 28.53
C PHE A 442 24.18 12.29 29.99
N SER A 443 24.41 11.01 30.27
CA SER A 443 24.34 10.43 31.61
C SER A 443 25.58 9.63 31.91
N LEU A 444 26.33 10.06 32.92
CA LEU A 444 27.44 9.29 33.49
C LEU A 444 26.89 8.40 34.60
N TYR A 445 27.29 7.13 34.64
CA TYR A 445 26.87 6.17 35.66
C TYR A 445 28.06 5.33 36.12
N ASP A 446 28.07 4.96 37.41
CA ASP A 446 29.18 4.27 38.07
C ASP A 446 30.55 4.84 37.65
N ASN A 447 30.71 6.15 37.80
CA ASN A 447 31.94 6.86 37.46
C ASN A 447 32.81 7.08 38.72
N GLY A 448 34.14 6.92 38.58
CA GLY A 448 35.16 7.32 39.55
C GLY A 448 36.02 6.20 40.14
N HIS A 449 36.49 6.42 41.37
CA HIS A 449 37.41 5.60 42.21
C HIS A 449 38.89 6.00 42.26
N SER A 450 39.22 7.27 42.08
CA SER A 450 40.42 7.91 42.68
C SER A 450 40.32 9.41 42.43
N ALA A 451 40.61 10.25 43.42
CA ALA A 451 40.68 11.70 43.21
C ALA A 451 42.07 12.05 42.67
N GLY A 452 42.27 11.79 41.37
CA GLY A 452 43.42 12.23 40.58
C GLY A 452 43.36 13.71 40.22
N LEU A 453 44.16 14.14 39.25
CA LEU A 453 44.07 15.48 38.64
C LEU A 453 42.96 15.56 37.57
N ASP A 454 42.38 14.42 37.18
CA ASP A 454 41.34 14.28 36.15
C ASP A 454 40.02 14.96 36.56
N GLU A 455 39.31 15.53 35.57
CA GLU A 455 38.11 16.35 35.77
C GLU A 455 36.88 15.69 35.10
N PRO A 456 36.23 14.74 35.79
CA PRO A 456 35.10 13.99 35.23
C PRO A 456 33.92 14.90 34.90
N GLY A 457 33.28 14.70 33.75
CA GLY A 457 32.21 15.56 33.26
C GLY A 457 32.71 16.44 32.13
N ILE A 458 32.52 17.76 32.21
CA ILE A 458 33.11 18.66 31.21
C ILE A 458 34.56 18.92 31.62
N GLY A 459 35.51 18.36 30.85
CA GLY A 459 36.94 18.50 31.10
C GLY A 459 37.50 19.80 30.50
N ASP A 460 38.46 20.43 31.20
CA ASP A 460 39.04 21.73 30.83
C ASP A 460 40.46 21.61 30.27
N MET A 461 40.74 22.15 29.07
CA MET A 461 42.13 22.25 28.60
C MET A 461 42.91 23.39 29.28
N ASP A 462 43.39 23.18 30.52
CA ASP A 462 44.03 24.24 31.32
C ASP A 462 45.41 23.91 31.91
N GLY A 463 45.91 22.69 31.70
CA GLY A 463 47.22 22.23 32.13
C GLY A 463 47.32 21.92 33.64
N THR A 464 46.19 21.86 34.35
CA THR A 464 46.11 21.41 35.75
C THR A 464 45.48 20.02 35.92
N ASN A 465 44.89 19.48 34.86
CA ASN A 465 44.39 18.12 34.74
C ASN A 465 45.33 17.21 33.92
N ASP A 466 45.19 15.90 34.10
CA ASP A 466 45.94 14.85 33.39
C ASP A 466 45.08 14.39 32.20
N MET A 467 45.10 15.18 31.12
CA MET A 467 44.34 14.90 29.88
C MET A 467 45.13 14.07 28.88
N ASP A 468 46.01 13.19 29.34
CA ASP A 468 46.79 12.27 28.50
C ASP A 468 45.91 11.43 27.54
N ARG A 469 44.58 11.40 27.79
CA ARG A 469 43.57 10.62 27.08
C ARG A 469 42.47 11.44 26.37
N GLY A 470 42.46 12.78 26.40
CA GLY A 470 41.40 13.59 25.78
C GLY A 470 41.91 14.88 25.11
N ILE A 471 41.34 15.27 23.97
CA ILE A 471 41.63 16.56 23.32
C ILE A 471 40.34 17.27 22.92
N ASN A 472 40.37 18.60 22.85
CA ASN A 472 39.33 19.30 22.12
C ASN A 472 39.55 19.18 20.60
N THR A 473 38.52 18.75 19.90
CA THR A 473 38.47 18.69 18.44
C THR A 473 37.78 19.90 17.80
N THR A 474 37.12 20.71 18.61
CA THR A 474 36.48 21.95 18.20
C THR A 474 37.51 23.05 17.90
N PRO A 475 37.50 23.66 16.69
CA PRO A 475 38.44 24.73 16.38
C PRO A 475 38.33 25.95 17.31
N GLY A 476 39.34 26.13 18.16
CA GLY A 476 39.48 27.30 19.04
C GLY A 476 38.66 27.24 20.33
N GLY A 477 38.18 26.06 20.72
CA GLY A 477 37.62 25.83 22.03
C GLY A 477 38.64 25.23 23.01
N ASP A 478 38.17 24.88 24.21
CA ASP A 478 38.99 24.32 25.30
C ASP A 478 38.33 23.13 26.03
N HIS A 479 37.15 22.64 25.65
CA HIS A 479 36.36 21.71 26.45
C HIS A 479 35.95 20.43 25.70
N PHE A 480 35.74 19.35 26.44
CA PHE A 480 35.19 18.07 25.93
C PHE A 480 34.47 17.32 27.05
N LEU A 481 33.79 16.21 26.74
CA LEU A 481 33.16 15.35 27.74
C LEU A 481 34.11 14.21 28.14
N GLU A 482 34.59 14.25 29.39
CA GLU A 482 35.47 13.23 29.96
C GLU A 482 34.67 12.21 30.79
N VAL A 483 34.93 10.92 30.53
CA VAL A 483 34.28 9.77 31.19
C VAL A 483 35.32 9.00 31.99
N LEU A 484 35.09 8.87 33.30
CA LEU A 484 35.96 8.13 34.22
C LEU A 484 35.15 6.95 34.77
N PRO A 485 35.06 5.81 34.08
CA PRO A 485 34.29 4.69 34.59
C PRO A 485 34.89 4.12 35.88
N SER A 486 34.11 3.32 36.60
CA SER A 486 34.51 2.80 37.91
C SER A 486 35.72 1.87 37.80
N GLU A 487 36.65 1.99 38.75
CA GLU A 487 37.68 0.95 38.94
C GLU A 487 37.13 -0.33 39.61
N ASN A 488 35.91 -0.30 40.14
CA ASN A 488 35.34 -1.41 40.94
C ASN A 488 34.04 -1.99 40.36
N ALA A 489 33.53 -1.46 39.25
CA ALA A 489 32.27 -1.85 38.65
C ALA A 489 32.27 -1.51 37.16
N VAL A 490 31.31 -2.06 36.41
CA VAL A 490 30.99 -1.59 35.06
C VAL A 490 30.48 -0.16 35.19
N GLY A 491 31.01 0.75 34.38
CA GLY A 491 30.58 2.15 34.35
C GLY A 491 30.75 2.75 32.97
N GLY A 492 30.28 3.97 32.79
CA GLY A 492 30.52 4.69 31.54
C GLY A 492 29.54 5.82 31.27
N LEU A 493 29.18 5.95 29.99
CA LEU A 493 28.38 7.06 29.47
C LEU A 493 27.21 6.54 28.64
N THR A 494 26.04 7.14 28.85
CA THR A 494 24.85 6.95 28.01
C THR A 494 24.48 8.28 27.35
N ILE A 495 24.24 8.26 26.05
CA ILE A 495 23.77 9.40 25.25
C ILE A 495 22.40 9.03 24.69
N GLU A 496 21.33 9.66 25.16
CA GLU A 496 19.96 9.34 24.80
C GLU A 496 19.28 10.50 24.07
N PHE A 497 18.64 10.21 22.93
CA PHE A 497 17.89 11.19 22.17
C PHE A 497 16.41 11.12 22.56
N ASN A 498 15.78 12.26 22.82
CA ASN A 498 14.35 12.32 23.13
C ASN A 498 13.50 11.80 21.96
N THR A 499 13.90 12.15 20.73
CA THR A 499 13.40 11.55 19.48
C THR A 499 14.54 10.77 18.84
N ALA A 500 14.33 9.51 18.44
CA ALA A 500 15.38 8.73 17.77
C ALA A 500 15.88 9.45 16.50
N VAL A 501 17.15 9.27 16.17
CA VAL A 501 17.81 9.94 15.03
C VAL A 501 18.33 8.93 14.02
N PRO A 502 18.26 9.22 12.70
CA PRO A 502 18.75 8.28 11.69
C PRO A 502 20.27 8.21 11.63
N ALA A 503 20.99 9.16 12.25
CA ALA A 503 22.44 9.12 12.29
C ALA A 503 22.99 9.80 13.53
N VAL A 504 24.20 9.44 13.91
CA VAL A 504 24.98 10.15 14.93
C VAL A 504 26.47 9.88 14.71
N GLY A 505 27.29 10.92 14.83
CA GLY A 505 28.74 10.78 14.81
C GLY A 505 29.40 11.62 15.89
N MET A 506 30.58 11.23 16.35
CA MET A 506 31.33 11.94 17.38
C MET A 506 32.80 11.55 17.35
N TYR A 507 33.67 12.34 17.97
CA TYR A 507 35.03 11.91 18.27
C TYR A 507 35.03 11.11 19.58
N LEU A 508 35.63 9.94 19.57
CA LEU A 508 35.94 9.11 20.73
C LEU A 508 37.45 9.11 20.94
N MET A 509 37.88 9.39 22.15
CA MET A 509 39.29 9.63 22.48
C MET A 509 39.70 8.87 23.73
N GLY A 510 40.99 8.57 23.85
CA GLY A 510 41.58 8.09 25.11
C GLY A 510 41.63 6.59 25.29
N VAL A 511 40.96 5.84 24.41
CA VAL A 511 40.96 4.37 24.46
C VAL A 511 42.34 3.81 24.14
N GLU A 512 42.88 2.96 25.01
CA GLU A 512 44.27 2.49 24.96
C GLU A 512 44.40 0.97 24.79
N ASP A 513 45.50 0.54 24.18
CA ASP A 513 45.92 -0.86 24.12
C ASP A 513 46.43 -1.32 25.50
N ASP A 514 46.27 -2.60 25.79
CA ASP A 514 46.50 -3.22 27.11
C ASP A 514 45.62 -2.66 28.26
N LYS A 515 44.47 -2.04 27.96
CA LYS A 515 43.43 -1.60 28.93
C LYS A 515 42.10 -2.33 28.72
N ARG A 516 41.15 -2.13 29.64
CA ARG A 516 39.78 -2.67 29.57
C ARG A 516 39.03 -2.14 28.34
N ALA A 517 38.31 -3.03 27.66
CA ALA A 517 37.56 -2.68 26.46
C ALA A 517 36.33 -1.81 26.76
N ILE A 518 36.05 -0.88 25.85
CA ILE A 518 34.80 -0.10 25.84
C ILE A 518 33.78 -0.81 24.93
N GLU A 519 32.78 -1.42 25.56
CA GLU A 519 31.61 -1.97 24.88
C GLU A 519 30.68 -0.84 24.43
N VAL A 520 30.32 -0.83 23.15
CA VAL A 520 29.35 0.12 22.59
C VAL A 520 28.01 -0.59 22.43
N VAL A 521 26.95 -0.02 22.98
CA VAL A 521 25.58 -0.56 22.85
C VAL A 521 24.66 0.50 22.28
N ILE A 522 24.09 0.21 21.11
CA ILE A 522 23.09 1.04 20.44
C ILE A 522 21.71 0.50 20.79
N LEU A 523 20.81 1.36 21.25
CA LEU A 523 19.38 1.09 21.36
C LEU A 523 18.66 1.75 20.19
N TYR A 524 17.89 0.97 19.46
CA TYR A 524 17.05 1.42 18.35
C TYR A 524 15.69 1.91 18.83
N ASN A 525 14.93 2.54 17.93
CA ASN A 525 13.65 3.18 18.25
C ASN A 525 12.54 2.17 18.54
N ASP A 526 12.62 0.98 17.95
CA ASP A 526 11.76 -0.18 18.22
C ASP A 526 12.03 -0.81 19.62
N GLY A 527 13.13 -0.43 20.27
CA GLY A 527 13.56 -0.93 21.57
C GLY A 527 14.57 -2.08 21.50
N SER A 528 14.99 -2.49 20.31
CA SER A 528 16.05 -3.48 20.12
C SER A 528 17.44 -2.90 20.40
N THR A 529 18.41 -3.76 20.72
CA THR A 529 19.79 -3.33 21.03
C THR A 529 20.83 -4.09 20.25
N GLN A 530 21.86 -3.39 19.78
CA GLN A 530 23.02 -3.98 19.12
C GLN A 530 24.32 -3.65 19.87
N VAL A 531 25.16 -4.66 20.08
CA VAL A 531 26.50 -4.51 20.65
C VAL A 531 27.51 -4.33 19.52
N ARG A 532 28.33 -3.29 19.62
CA ARG A 532 29.23 -2.76 18.57
C ARG A 532 30.66 -2.57 19.09
N THR A 533 31.10 -3.37 20.06
CA THR A 533 32.42 -3.24 20.72
C THR A 533 33.60 -3.22 19.74
N THR A 534 33.50 -3.94 18.62
CA THR A 534 34.55 -3.98 17.58
C THR A 534 34.75 -2.66 16.84
N ASP A 535 33.80 -1.74 16.94
CA ASP A 535 33.88 -0.42 16.33
C ASP A 535 34.86 0.51 17.03
N VAL A 536 35.18 0.22 18.30
CA VAL A 536 36.12 1.01 19.08
C VAL A 536 37.53 0.50 18.81
N SER A 537 38.37 1.41 18.32
CA SER A 537 39.77 1.12 18.00
C SER A 537 40.70 1.53 19.15
N VAL A 538 41.51 0.60 19.67
CA VAL A 538 42.50 0.89 20.73
C VAL A 538 43.71 1.67 20.20
N GLY A 539 44.10 2.75 20.89
CA GLY A 539 45.30 3.55 20.59
C GLY A 539 46.54 3.09 21.37
N PRO A 540 47.74 3.64 21.13
CA PRO A 540 48.95 3.26 21.86
C PRO A 540 48.85 3.43 23.39
N HIS A 541 49.50 2.51 24.11
CA HIS A 541 49.57 2.50 25.58
C HIS A 541 50.21 3.78 26.17
N ASN A 542 49.53 4.43 27.11
CA ASN A 542 49.77 5.76 27.72
C ASN A 542 49.63 6.97 26.78
N GLU A 543 49.06 6.80 25.60
CA GLU A 543 48.81 7.91 24.65
C GLU A 543 47.36 7.91 24.14
N GLY A 544 46.69 6.75 24.13
CA GLY A 544 45.38 6.60 23.53
C GLY A 544 45.36 6.95 22.04
N GLY A 545 44.22 7.38 21.52
CA GLY A 545 44.10 7.88 20.15
C GLY A 545 42.85 8.74 19.98
N THR A 546 42.71 9.36 18.80
CA THR A 546 41.50 10.08 18.40
C THR A 546 40.82 9.33 17.26
N GLN A 547 39.65 8.76 17.53
CA GLN A 547 38.82 8.07 16.54
C GLN A 547 37.59 8.92 16.24
N PHE A 548 37.19 9.03 14.97
CA PHE A 548 35.82 9.43 14.66
C PHE A 548 34.97 8.17 14.60
N VAL A 549 33.85 8.13 15.30
CA VAL A 549 32.87 7.03 15.24
C VAL A 549 31.52 7.61 14.78
N GLY A 550 31.01 7.09 13.68
CA GLY A 550 29.76 7.55 13.09
C GLY A 550 28.86 6.40 12.65
N TYR A 551 27.56 6.58 12.84
CA TYR A 551 26.53 5.60 12.58
C TYR A 551 25.43 6.25 11.76
N LEU A 552 24.99 5.57 10.69
CA LEU A 552 23.90 6.01 9.82
C LEU A 552 22.98 4.82 9.53
N ALA A 553 21.68 5.01 9.78
CA ALA A 553 20.64 4.05 9.48
C ALA A 553 20.50 3.85 7.95
N PRO A 554 20.25 2.62 7.49
CA PRO A 554 20.23 2.27 6.07
C PRO A 554 19.02 2.83 5.33
N ASP A 555 17.90 3.04 6.03
CA ASP A 555 16.66 3.58 5.48
C ASP A 555 16.19 4.80 6.30
N LEU A 556 15.87 5.89 5.62
CA LEU A 556 15.33 7.12 6.21
C LEU A 556 13.80 7.13 6.24
N GLU A 557 13.14 6.22 5.52
CA GLU A 557 11.69 6.05 5.53
C GLU A 557 11.24 5.11 6.65
N ASP A 558 12.07 4.12 7.02
CA ASP A 558 11.88 3.29 8.21
C ASP A 558 12.58 3.88 9.44
N ASN A 559 11.80 4.14 10.50
CA ASN A 559 12.32 4.71 11.74
C ASN A 559 12.55 3.69 12.85
N THR A 560 12.32 2.40 12.62
CA THR A 560 12.58 1.34 13.61
C THR A 560 14.07 1.27 13.94
N CYS A 561 14.92 1.30 12.93
CA CYS A 561 16.38 1.31 13.02
C CYS A 561 17.01 2.66 13.36
N TRP A 562 16.20 3.66 13.72
CA TRP A 562 16.76 4.94 14.16
C TRP A 562 17.34 4.83 15.57
N ILE A 563 18.43 5.53 15.79
CA ILE A 563 19.23 5.44 17.01
C ILE A 563 18.53 6.23 18.11
N LYS A 564 18.04 5.51 19.12
CA LYS A 564 17.42 6.08 20.32
C LYS A 564 18.45 6.40 21.39
N ARG A 565 19.48 5.56 21.53
CA ARG A 565 20.52 5.73 22.55
C ARG A 565 21.82 5.06 22.13
N ILE A 566 22.95 5.66 22.51
CA ILE A 566 24.27 5.03 22.43
C ILE A 566 24.85 4.97 23.83
N THR A 567 25.43 3.82 24.18
CA THR A 567 26.02 3.57 25.49
C THR A 567 27.47 3.12 25.29
N PHE A 568 28.39 3.75 26.01
CA PHE A 568 29.79 3.34 26.09
C PHE A 568 30.03 2.79 27.50
N ASN A 569 30.29 1.48 27.58
CA ASN A 569 30.42 0.73 28.82
C ASN A 569 31.84 0.19 28.94
N GLU A 570 32.59 0.62 29.94
CA GLU A 570 33.84 -0.07 30.27
C GLU A 570 33.51 -1.34 31.05
N VAL A 571 33.86 -2.50 30.48
CA VAL A 571 33.55 -3.80 31.08
C VAL A 571 34.47 -4.03 32.30
N TYR A 572 33.92 -4.50 33.42
CA TYR A 572 34.69 -4.80 34.63
C TYR A 572 34.60 -6.29 34.99
N ASP A 573 35.75 -6.94 35.08
CA ASP A 573 35.88 -8.38 35.34
C ASP A 573 36.66 -8.70 36.63
N GLY A 574 36.99 -7.68 37.43
CA GLY A 574 37.74 -7.82 38.69
C GLY A 574 39.23 -7.49 38.60
N GLU A 575 39.69 -6.99 37.45
CA GLU A 575 41.02 -6.43 37.20
C GLU A 575 41.36 -5.22 38.07
N THR A 576 42.64 -4.80 38.03
CA THR A 576 43.14 -3.72 38.89
C THR A 576 42.81 -2.36 38.31
N GLY A 577 42.78 -1.30 39.15
CA GLY A 577 42.51 0.06 38.68
C GLY A 577 43.48 0.57 37.60
N SER A 578 44.68 -0.01 37.45
CA SER A 578 45.59 0.32 36.35
C SER A 578 45.12 -0.17 34.99
N ASP A 579 44.23 -1.15 34.95
CA ASP A 579 43.66 -1.71 33.73
C ASP A 579 42.44 -0.88 33.28
N ARG A 580 42.06 0.16 34.06
CA ARG A 580 41.03 1.12 33.67
C ARG A 580 41.42 1.89 32.40
N ASP A 581 40.45 2.02 31.52
CA ASP A 581 40.43 2.95 30.41
C ASP A 581 39.62 4.21 30.76
N ILE A 582 40.16 5.38 30.43
CA ILE A 582 39.50 6.68 30.61
C ILE A 582 39.34 7.23 29.21
N PHE A 583 38.11 7.53 28.83
CA PHE A 583 37.81 7.97 27.47
C PHE A 583 37.03 9.28 27.47
N ALA A 584 37.10 9.98 26.35
CA ALA A 584 36.45 11.27 26.15
C ALA A 584 35.68 11.32 24.84
N ILE A 585 34.67 12.20 24.78
CA ILE A 585 33.86 12.46 23.60
C ILE A 585 33.83 13.95 23.29
N ASP A 586 33.89 14.29 22.00
CA ASP A 586 33.73 15.65 21.52
C ASP A 586 33.02 15.71 20.15
N ASP A 587 32.52 16.89 19.77
CA ASP A 587 31.98 17.21 18.44
C ASP A 587 30.89 16.23 17.96
N MET A 588 29.87 16.02 18.80
CA MET A 588 28.76 15.12 18.50
C MET A 588 27.82 15.74 17.45
N ILE A 589 27.62 15.04 16.35
CA ILE A 589 26.80 15.39 15.21
C ILE A 589 25.56 14.49 15.18
N TYR A 590 24.38 15.06 15.00
CA TYR A 590 23.17 14.29 14.67
C TYR A 590 22.29 15.06 13.68
N PRO A 591 21.52 14.39 12.80
CA PRO A 591 20.63 15.05 11.87
C PRO A 591 19.58 15.90 12.58
N ALA A 592 19.51 17.17 12.19
CA ALA A 592 18.38 18.04 12.51
C ALA A 592 17.25 17.65 11.56
N ARG A 593 16.11 17.22 12.10
CA ARG A 593 14.89 17.00 11.33
C ARG A 593 14.49 18.36 10.74
N GLU A 594 14.24 18.42 9.43
CA GLU A 594 13.43 19.52 8.93
C GLU A 594 12.09 19.41 9.64
N VAL A 595 11.90 20.25 10.66
CA VAL A 595 10.55 20.62 11.06
C VAL A 595 10.03 21.39 9.86
N LEU A 596 9.35 20.67 8.96
CA LEU A 596 8.33 21.31 8.14
C LEU A 596 7.43 21.98 9.17
N ASP A 597 7.60 23.29 9.36
CA ASP A 597 6.64 24.09 10.11
C ASP A 597 5.30 23.72 9.50
N THR A 598 4.40 23.11 10.26
CA THR A 598 3.12 22.60 9.74
C THR A 598 2.01 23.49 10.21
N ILE A 599 0.96 23.59 9.41
CA ILE A 599 -0.26 24.28 9.78
C ILE A 599 -1.42 23.29 9.78
N ASP A 600 -2.34 23.48 10.72
CA ASP A 600 -3.62 22.79 10.65
C ASP A 600 -4.55 23.57 9.70
N VAL A 601 -5.23 22.83 8.84
CA VAL A 601 -6.29 23.34 7.99
C VAL A 601 -7.60 22.68 8.38
N SER A 602 -8.63 23.48 8.61
CA SER A 602 -9.98 23.00 8.93
C SER A 602 -11.07 23.77 8.18
N GLY A 603 -12.16 23.07 7.90
CA GLY A 603 -13.32 23.63 7.23
C GLY A 603 -14.52 22.68 7.23
N GLN A 604 -15.59 23.11 6.58
CA GLN A 604 -16.81 22.32 6.39
C GLN A 604 -17.16 22.14 4.91
N VAL A 605 -17.71 20.98 4.56
CA VAL A 605 -18.30 20.68 3.27
C VAL A 605 -19.81 20.52 3.44
N THR A 606 -20.57 21.42 2.81
CA THR A 606 -22.04 21.48 2.94
C THR A 606 -22.72 21.53 1.58
N LEU A 607 -24.01 21.18 1.50
CA LEU A 607 -24.81 21.44 0.31
C LEU A 607 -25.06 22.94 0.14
N PHE A 608 -25.01 23.37 -1.11
CA PHE A 608 -25.40 24.70 -1.54
C PHE A 608 -26.85 25.00 -1.11
N GLY A 609 -27.11 26.24 -0.64
CA GLY A 609 -28.36 26.64 0.01
C GLY A 609 -28.11 27.42 1.29
N GLU A 610 -28.75 27.03 2.41
CA GLU A 610 -28.46 27.62 3.73
C GLU A 610 -26.99 27.34 4.18
N GLY A 611 -26.27 26.41 3.53
CA GLY A 611 -24.91 26.02 3.94
C GLY A 611 -24.88 25.26 5.26
N VAL A 612 -25.97 24.57 5.60
CA VAL A 612 -26.14 23.89 6.89
C VAL A 612 -26.26 22.39 6.73
N THR A 613 -26.60 21.88 5.53
CA THR A 613 -26.73 20.42 5.34
C THR A 613 -25.36 19.83 5.04
N PRO A 614 -24.80 18.98 5.91
CA PRO A 614 -23.47 18.44 5.69
C PRO A 614 -23.39 17.46 4.52
N ILE A 615 -22.25 17.43 3.84
CA ILE A 615 -21.90 16.39 2.88
C ILE A 615 -20.79 15.56 3.52
N SER A 616 -21.10 14.30 3.84
CA SER A 616 -20.13 13.33 4.36
C SER A 616 -19.41 12.64 3.20
N GLY A 617 -18.13 12.30 3.40
CA GLY A 617 -17.35 11.50 2.45
C GLY A 617 -16.77 12.30 1.27
N ALA A 618 -16.91 13.62 1.24
CA ALA A 618 -16.25 14.45 0.23
C ALA A 618 -14.75 14.53 0.52
N THR A 619 -13.93 14.28 -0.50
CA THR A 619 -12.47 14.43 -0.47
C THR A 619 -12.12 15.90 -0.66
N VAL A 620 -11.39 16.46 0.28
CA VAL A 620 -10.78 17.79 0.17
C VAL A 620 -9.30 17.61 -0.12
N THR A 621 -8.83 18.24 -1.19
CA THR A 621 -7.45 18.18 -1.65
C THR A 621 -6.82 19.56 -1.50
N VAL A 622 -5.57 19.62 -1.04
CA VAL A 622 -4.75 20.82 -1.06
C VAL A 622 -3.48 20.59 -1.86
N GLN A 623 -3.25 21.46 -2.83
CA GLN A 623 -2.04 21.51 -3.62
C GLN A 623 -1.05 22.50 -3.00
N ILE A 624 0.19 22.05 -2.78
CA ILE A 624 1.31 22.82 -2.27
C ILE A 624 2.50 22.59 -3.20
N GLY A 625 2.76 23.54 -4.10
CA GLY A 625 3.76 23.34 -5.15
C GLY A 625 3.42 22.13 -6.03
N SER A 626 4.32 21.15 -6.11
CA SER A 626 4.10 19.88 -6.83
C SER A 626 3.43 18.79 -5.99
N SER A 627 3.31 18.99 -4.68
CA SER A 627 2.75 18.00 -3.75
C SER A 627 1.25 18.21 -3.54
N SER A 628 0.51 17.12 -3.32
CA SER A 628 -0.91 17.15 -2.96
C SER A 628 -1.14 16.39 -1.64
N TYR A 629 -2.07 16.90 -0.84
CA TYR A 629 -2.52 16.26 0.40
C TYR A 629 -4.04 16.17 0.38
N GLU A 630 -4.61 15.11 0.95
CA GLU A 630 -6.05 14.87 0.94
C GLU A 630 -6.59 14.52 2.32
N THR A 631 -7.85 14.85 2.55
CA THR A 631 -8.64 14.42 3.71
C THR A 631 -10.09 14.22 3.31
N ILE A 632 -10.88 13.57 4.16
CA ILE A 632 -12.29 13.25 3.90
C ILE A 632 -13.16 13.90 4.98
N SER A 633 -14.22 14.56 4.55
CA SER A 633 -15.23 15.14 5.44
C SER A 633 -16.02 14.08 6.21
N ASP A 634 -16.28 14.34 7.49
CA ASP A 634 -16.98 13.44 8.39
C ASP A 634 -18.52 13.50 8.23
N ASN A 635 -19.25 12.82 9.11
CA ASN A 635 -20.72 12.81 9.09
C ASN A 635 -21.38 14.18 9.36
N ASN A 636 -20.63 15.12 9.94
CA ASN A 636 -21.03 16.51 10.14
C ASN A 636 -20.49 17.42 9.03
N GLY A 637 -19.83 16.86 8.01
CA GLY A 637 -19.22 17.59 6.91
C GLY A 637 -17.93 18.30 7.31
N GLU A 638 -17.43 18.10 8.53
CA GLU A 638 -16.22 18.73 9.02
C GLU A 638 -14.99 17.98 8.55
N TYR A 639 -13.91 18.70 8.28
CA TYR A 639 -12.61 18.10 7.99
C TYR A 639 -11.48 18.88 8.68
N ILE A 640 -10.43 18.14 9.02
CA ILE A 640 -9.17 18.70 9.49
C ILE A 640 -8.00 17.94 8.82
N MET A 641 -6.94 18.66 8.49
CA MET A 641 -5.70 18.08 7.99
C MET A 641 -4.51 18.95 8.38
N THR A 642 -3.38 18.31 8.64
CA THR A 642 -2.11 18.99 8.94
C THR A 642 -1.24 18.94 7.69
N VAL A 643 -0.74 20.09 7.24
CA VAL A 643 0.07 20.22 6.01
C VAL A 643 1.29 21.10 6.23
N PRO A 644 2.33 20.98 5.41
CA PRO A 644 3.50 21.86 5.51
C PRO A 644 3.14 23.34 5.34
N SER A 645 3.86 24.19 6.06
CA SER A 645 3.88 25.63 5.88
C SER A 645 4.43 25.93 4.50
N ALA A 646 3.75 26.82 3.78
CA ALA A 646 4.10 27.13 2.41
C ALA A 646 3.73 28.57 2.09
N GLY A 647 4.37 29.10 1.04
CA GLY A 647 4.04 30.43 0.52
C GLY A 647 2.64 30.52 -0.08
N GLY A 648 2.01 29.39 -0.41
CA GLY A 648 0.62 29.36 -0.86
C GLY A 648 0.00 27.97 -0.89
N TYR A 649 -1.33 27.96 -0.85
CA TYR A 649 -2.19 26.78 -0.81
C TYR A 649 -3.33 26.93 -1.81
N ILE A 650 -3.65 25.85 -2.52
CA ILE A 650 -4.83 25.79 -3.40
C ILE A 650 -5.67 24.59 -2.99
N PHE A 651 -6.85 24.85 -2.44
CA PHE A 651 -7.79 23.82 -2.02
C PHE A 651 -8.84 23.56 -3.10
N SER A 652 -9.24 22.31 -3.24
CA SER A 652 -10.40 21.87 -4.01
C SER A 652 -11.15 20.77 -3.26
N ALA A 653 -12.40 20.51 -3.63
CA ALA A 653 -13.18 19.41 -3.08
C ALA A 653 -13.85 18.60 -4.18
N ARG A 654 -13.98 17.29 -3.96
CA ARG A 654 -14.69 16.39 -4.86
C ARG A 654 -15.45 15.32 -4.08
N LEU A 655 -16.48 14.77 -4.71
CA LEU A 655 -17.19 13.60 -4.21
C LEU A 655 -17.41 12.69 -5.42
N PRO A 656 -16.67 11.57 -5.50
CA PRO A 656 -16.73 10.68 -6.65
C PRO A 656 -18.16 10.28 -6.99
N ALA A 657 -18.46 10.23 -8.29
CA ALA A 657 -19.79 9.92 -8.79
C ALA A 657 -20.43 8.68 -8.15
N GLU A 658 -21.69 8.81 -7.74
CA GLU A 658 -22.54 7.66 -7.47
C GLU A 658 -22.61 6.76 -8.72
N THR A 659 -22.74 5.44 -8.53
CA THR A 659 -22.88 4.49 -9.66
C THR A 659 -24.03 4.82 -10.62
N ARG A 660 -24.99 5.68 -10.21
CA ARG A 660 -26.02 6.29 -11.06
C ARG A 660 -26.32 7.73 -10.66
N ALA A 661 -26.12 8.68 -11.57
CA ALA A 661 -26.38 10.10 -11.37
C ALA A 661 -27.86 10.49 -11.15
N ASN A 662 -28.80 9.56 -11.39
CA ASN A 662 -30.25 9.80 -11.42
C ASN A 662 -30.92 9.96 -10.05
N LYS A 663 -30.21 9.73 -8.95
CA LYS A 663 -30.79 9.91 -7.61
C LYS A 663 -31.06 11.39 -7.34
N GLY A 664 -32.33 11.76 -7.13
CA GLY A 664 -32.74 13.16 -6.93
C GLY A 664 -32.61 14.03 -8.18
N VAL A 665 -32.72 13.42 -9.37
CA VAL A 665 -32.90 14.16 -10.63
C VAL A 665 -34.09 13.53 -11.35
N ASP A 666 -35.11 14.32 -11.64
CA ASP A 666 -36.33 13.84 -12.27
C ASP A 666 -36.94 14.82 -13.29
N VAL A 667 -38.10 14.46 -13.85
CA VAL A 667 -38.75 15.27 -14.89
C VAL A 667 -39.17 16.68 -14.40
N THR A 668 -39.31 16.90 -13.09
CA THR A 668 -39.60 18.22 -12.53
C THR A 668 -38.42 19.18 -12.70
N ASP A 669 -37.18 18.69 -12.61
CA ASP A 669 -35.98 19.47 -12.89
C ASP A 669 -35.91 19.88 -14.36
N ILE A 670 -36.20 18.94 -15.28
CA ILE A 670 -36.29 19.22 -16.72
C ILE A 670 -37.33 20.31 -17.00
N ILE A 671 -38.48 20.28 -16.32
CA ILE A 671 -39.53 21.30 -16.48
C ILE A 671 -39.04 22.68 -16.02
N LEU A 672 -38.31 22.77 -14.91
CA LEU A 672 -37.70 24.04 -14.47
C LEU A 672 -36.69 24.55 -15.49
N LEU A 673 -35.87 23.67 -16.03
CA LEU A 673 -34.88 24.00 -17.07
C LEU A 673 -35.55 24.53 -18.34
N ARG A 674 -36.63 23.87 -18.80
CA ARG A 674 -37.44 24.36 -19.93
C ARG A 674 -38.06 25.72 -19.67
N LYS A 675 -38.60 25.95 -18.47
CA LYS A 675 -39.16 27.25 -18.12
C LYS A 675 -38.10 28.35 -18.21
N HIS A 676 -36.86 28.05 -17.80
CA HIS A 676 -35.73 28.95 -17.91
C HIS A 676 -35.38 29.27 -19.36
N ILE A 677 -35.15 28.24 -20.18
CA ILE A 677 -34.73 28.34 -21.58
C ILE A 677 -35.78 29.09 -22.41
N LEU A 678 -37.07 28.80 -22.17
CA LEU A 678 -38.19 29.48 -22.85
C LEU A 678 -38.51 30.86 -22.25
N ASN A 679 -37.74 31.32 -21.26
CA ASN A 679 -37.92 32.60 -20.59
C ASN A 679 -39.32 32.79 -19.97
N ARG A 680 -39.91 31.71 -19.43
CA ARG A 680 -41.21 31.72 -18.73
C ARG A 680 -41.06 31.91 -17.24
N GLU A 681 -40.02 31.33 -16.66
CA GLU A 681 -39.66 31.44 -15.25
C GLU A 681 -38.14 31.33 -15.14
N LYS A 682 -37.49 32.29 -14.48
CA LYS A 682 -36.03 32.27 -14.31
C LYS A 682 -35.65 31.43 -13.11
N LEU A 683 -34.49 30.78 -13.19
CA LEU A 683 -33.92 30.04 -12.08
C LEU A 683 -33.50 31.03 -10.98
N PRO A 684 -33.87 30.79 -9.71
CA PRO A 684 -33.90 31.85 -8.70
C PRO A 684 -32.57 32.07 -7.98
N SER A 685 -31.59 31.17 -8.12
CA SER A 685 -30.35 31.19 -7.32
C SER A 685 -29.12 30.75 -8.11
N ALA A 686 -27.93 31.14 -7.63
CA ALA A 686 -26.64 30.66 -8.12
C ALA A 686 -26.58 29.13 -8.19
N MET A 687 -27.11 28.46 -7.16
CA MET A 687 -27.21 27.00 -7.08
C MET A 687 -27.95 26.41 -8.27
N SER A 688 -29.17 26.90 -8.51
CA SER A 688 -30.03 26.38 -9.56
C SER A 688 -29.42 26.56 -10.93
N TRP A 689 -28.58 27.59 -11.13
CA TRP A 689 -27.83 27.78 -12.39
C TRP A 689 -26.71 26.77 -12.57
N VAL A 690 -25.94 26.49 -11.50
CA VAL A 690 -24.87 25.48 -11.58
C VAL A 690 -25.48 24.07 -11.74
N ALA A 691 -26.55 23.76 -11.00
CA ALA A 691 -27.24 22.48 -11.15
C ALA A 691 -27.88 22.29 -12.55
N ALA A 692 -28.26 23.40 -13.19
CA ALA A 692 -28.85 23.43 -14.53
C ALA A 692 -27.85 23.19 -15.68
N ASP A 693 -26.54 23.17 -15.40
CA ASP A 693 -25.47 22.83 -16.34
C ASP A 693 -24.80 21.49 -15.93
N PRO A 694 -25.50 20.36 -16.08
CA PRO A 694 -24.93 19.06 -15.78
C PRO A 694 -23.85 18.62 -16.77
N THR A 695 -23.76 19.25 -17.94
CA THR A 695 -22.75 18.95 -18.96
C THR A 695 -21.41 19.65 -18.69
N ARG A 696 -21.41 20.67 -17.83
CA ARG A 696 -20.26 21.52 -17.47
C ARG A 696 -19.73 22.31 -18.66
N ASP A 697 -20.59 22.66 -19.61
CA ASP A 697 -20.20 23.44 -20.79
C ASP A 697 -20.41 24.95 -20.61
N ASN A 698 -20.78 25.37 -19.39
CA ASN A 698 -21.05 26.75 -19.00
C ASN A 698 -22.22 27.36 -19.78
N SER A 699 -23.19 26.53 -20.16
CA SER A 699 -24.43 26.95 -20.81
C SER A 699 -25.65 26.27 -20.19
N ILE A 700 -26.84 26.84 -20.42
CA ILE A 700 -28.11 26.22 -20.03
C ILE A 700 -28.96 26.12 -21.29
N ASP A 701 -28.99 24.94 -21.89
CA ASP A 701 -29.70 24.72 -23.14
C ASP A 701 -30.38 23.34 -23.25
N VAL A 702 -30.72 22.95 -24.47
CA VAL A 702 -31.46 21.70 -24.73
C VAL A 702 -30.56 20.47 -24.58
N ALA A 703 -29.24 20.60 -24.75
CA ALA A 703 -28.28 19.52 -24.52
C ALA A 703 -28.32 19.03 -23.07
N ASP A 704 -28.40 19.95 -22.10
CA ASP A 704 -28.54 19.62 -20.68
C ASP A 704 -29.80 18.78 -20.42
N ILE A 705 -30.93 19.16 -21.01
CA ILE A 705 -32.18 18.39 -20.93
C ILE A 705 -32.00 16.99 -21.52
N VAL A 706 -31.24 16.85 -22.61
CA VAL A 706 -31.00 15.54 -23.24
C VAL A 706 -30.16 14.64 -22.34
N GLU A 707 -29.09 15.16 -21.74
CA GLU A 707 -28.24 14.37 -20.83
C GLU A 707 -28.97 14.01 -19.52
N MET A 708 -29.75 14.94 -18.94
CA MET A 708 -30.60 14.65 -17.78
C MET A 708 -31.60 13.54 -18.09
N ARG A 709 -32.27 13.59 -19.25
CA ARG A 709 -33.23 12.55 -19.64
C ARG A 709 -32.55 11.19 -19.84
N LYS A 710 -31.35 11.15 -20.42
CA LYS A 710 -30.59 9.88 -20.55
C LYS A 710 -30.27 9.28 -19.19
N VAL A 711 -29.87 10.09 -18.22
CA VAL A 711 -29.61 9.65 -16.84
C VAL A 711 -30.89 9.14 -16.16
N ILE A 712 -32.00 9.88 -16.24
CA ILE A 712 -33.31 9.44 -15.70
C ILE A 712 -33.73 8.10 -16.30
N LEU A 713 -33.52 7.92 -17.61
CA LEU A 713 -33.82 6.69 -18.34
C LEU A 713 -32.81 5.56 -18.09
N ASN A 714 -31.77 5.74 -17.27
CA ASN A 714 -30.67 4.78 -17.09
C ASN A 714 -29.96 4.40 -18.39
N ARG A 715 -29.85 5.32 -19.35
CA ARG A 715 -29.05 5.10 -20.57
C ARG A 715 -27.58 5.45 -20.36
N THR A 716 -27.30 6.34 -19.42
CA THR A 716 -25.97 6.72 -18.95
C THR A 716 -25.96 6.76 -17.43
N SER A 717 -24.80 6.50 -16.82
CA SER A 717 -24.60 6.61 -15.36
C SER A 717 -24.14 8.01 -14.94
N SER A 718 -23.67 8.84 -15.88
CA SER A 718 -23.25 10.24 -15.68
C SER A 718 -23.87 11.16 -16.74
N PHE A 719 -23.78 12.47 -16.48
CA PHE A 719 -24.23 13.52 -17.42
C PHE A 719 -23.18 13.84 -18.48
N SER A 720 -21.90 13.78 -18.13
CA SER A 720 -20.78 14.06 -19.01
C SER A 720 -19.60 13.12 -18.74
N LYS A 721 -18.59 13.22 -19.60
CA LYS A 721 -17.33 12.49 -19.53
C LYS A 721 -16.19 13.46 -19.80
N ASP A 722 -15.03 13.21 -19.20
CA ASP A 722 -13.81 13.96 -19.45
C ASP A 722 -13.20 13.63 -20.83
N SER A 723 -12.06 14.24 -21.15
CA SER A 723 -11.34 14.03 -22.42
C SER A 723 -10.82 12.59 -22.61
N GLU A 724 -10.73 11.81 -21.53
CA GLU A 724 -10.27 10.41 -21.52
C GLU A 724 -11.46 9.43 -21.56
N GLY A 725 -12.69 9.95 -21.55
CA GLY A 725 -13.93 9.17 -21.62
C GLY A 725 -14.41 8.63 -20.27
N LYS A 726 -13.82 9.07 -19.15
CA LYS A 726 -14.23 8.70 -17.79
C LYS A 726 -15.41 9.57 -17.36
N PRO A 727 -16.40 9.01 -16.64
CA PRO A 727 -17.51 9.78 -16.06
C PRO A 727 -17.03 10.93 -15.17
N GLU A 728 -17.58 12.12 -15.39
CA GLU A 728 -17.39 13.30 -14.55
C GLU A 728 -18.21 13.21 -13.26
N ASP A 729 -17.73 13.90 -12.21
CA ASP A 729 -18.41 13.94 -10.92
C ASP A 729 -19.78 14.64 -11.00
N VAL A 730 -20.76 14.05 -10.31
CA VAL A 730 -22.14 14.58 -10.29
C VAL A 730 -22.34 15.71 -9.29
N PHE A 731 -21.33 15.99 -8.47
CA PHE A 731 -21.25 17.15 -7.60
C PHE A 731 -20.22 18.13 -8.13
N ARG A 732 -20.56 19.41 -8.07
CA ARG A 732 -19.64 20.52 -8.31
C ARG A 732 -19.45 21.26 -7.00
N PHE A 733 -18.21 21.37 -6.52
CA PHE A 733 -17.89 22.05 -5.26
C PHE A 733 -17.30 23.42 -5.57
N VAL A 734 -17.73 24.42 -4.82
CA VAL A 734 -17.23 25.78 -4.91
C VAL A 734 -17.08 26.40 -3.51
N LYS A 735 -16.33 27.48 -3.38
CA LYS A 735 -16.23 28.24 -2.13
C LYS A 735 -17.60 28.74 -1.65
N LEU A 736 -17.85 28.67 -0.34
CA LEU A 736 -19.16 28.99 0.25
C LEU A 736 -19.70 30.39 -0.15
N GLY A 737 -18.83 31.39 -0.30
CA GLY A 737 -19.21 32.75 -0.71
C GLY A 737 -19.73 32.87 -2.15
N PHE A 738 -19.55 31.85 -2.99
CA PHE A 738 -20.06 31.86 -4.38
C PHE A 738 -21.59 31.97 -4.45
N ARG A 739 -22.30 31.58 -3.38
CA ARG A 739 -23.78 31.67 -3.27
C ARG A 739 -24.35 33.07 -3.49
N ASP A 740 -23.57 34.11 -3.23
CA ASP A 740 -23.99 35.51 -3.33
C ASP A 740 -23.74 36.10 -4.73
N THR A 741 -23.26 35.28 -5.69
CA THR A 741 -23.02 35.69 -7.07
C THR A 741 -24.32 35.89 -7.83
N GLU A 742 -24.43 37.01 -8.56
CA GLU A 742 -25.57 37.28 -9.44
C GLU A 742 -25.69 36.20 -10.52
N ALA A 743 -26.92 35.71 -10.73
CA ALA A 743 -27.23 34.58 -11.60
C ALA A 743 -26.61 34.68 -13.02
N ASN A 744 -26.56 35.86 -13.60
CA ASN A 744 -26.03 36.08 -14.95
C ASN A 744 -24.50 36.14 -15.03
N LEU A 745 -23.78 36.04 -13.91
CA LEU A 745 -22.31 36.03 -13.82
C LEU A 745 -21.76 34.67 -13.38
N ILE A 746 -22.64 33.69 -13.15
CA ILE A 746 -22.27 32.38 -12.58
C ILE A 746 -21.24 31.66 -13.45
N PHE A 747 -21.48 31.55 -14.75
CA PHE A 747 -20.59 30.84 -15.65
C PHE A 747 -19.25 31.52 -15.90
N ASP A 748 -19.17 32.85 -15.71
CA ASP A 748 -17.90 33.58 -15.78
C ASP A 748 -17.04 33.38 -14.53
N ALA A 749 -17.66 33.03 -13.39
CA ALA A 749 -17.00 33.01 -12.08
C ALA A 749 -16.86 31.60 -11.47
N VAL A 750 -17.57 30.59 -11.98
CA VAL A 750 -17.64 29.26 -11.37
C VAL A 750 -16.29 28.54 -11.37
N ALA A 751 -15.50 28.65 -12.44
CA ALA A 751 -14.18 28.00 -12.54
C ALA A 751 -13.22 28.50 -11.44
N ASP A 752 -13.21 29.81 -11.18
CA ASP A 752 -12.40 30.41 -10.11
C ASP A 752 -12.97 30.12 -8.70
N ALA A 753 -14.24 29.72 -8.62
CA ALA A 753 -14.90 29.41 -7.36
C ALA A 753 -14.69 27.96 -6.93
N GLU A 754 -14.28 27.06 -7.82
CA GLU A 754 -13.94 25.66 -7.51
C GLU A 754 -12.69 25.53 -6.65
N PHE A 755 -11.89 26.59 -6.57
CA PHE A 755 -10.66 26.63 -5.81
C PHE A 755 -10.71 27.68 -4.69
N ILE A 756 -10.10 27.37 -3.55
CA ILE A 756 -9.84 28.33 -2.48
C ILE A 756 -8.32 28.50 -2.37
N GLY A 757 -7.83 29.71 -2.67
CA GLY A 757 -6.41 30.03 -2.63
C GLY A 757 -6.02 30.86 -1.41
N PHE A 758 -4.88 30.54 -0.80
CA PHE A 758 -4.24 31.36 0.23
C PHE A 758 -2.79 31.64 -0.16
N GLU A 759 -2.29 32.85 0.11
CA GLU A 759 -0.91 33.26 -0.13
C GLU A 759 -0.32 33.92 1.12
N GLY A 760 0.94 33.63 1.42
CA GLY A 760 1.71 34.33 2.47
C GLY A 760 1.15 34.19 3.89
N THR A 761 0.45 33.09 4.19
CA THR A 761 -0.20 32.85 5.47
C THR A 761 0.78 32.29 6.51
N SER A 762 0.74 32.85 7.73
CA SER A 762 1.40 32.29 8.91
C SER A 762 0.36 31.81 9.93
N GLY A 763 0.44 30.53 10.31
CA GLY A 763 -0.48 29.88 11.26
C GLY A 763 -1.62 29.07 10.61
N SER A 764 -2.34 28.32 11.44
CA SER A 764 -3.44 27.42 11.03
C SER A 764 -4.54 28.14 10.25
N LEU A 765 -5.03 27.49 9.19
CA LEU A 765 -6.14 27.96 8.36
C LEU A 765 -7.46 27.36 8.89
N THR A 766 -8.44 28.21 9.14
CA THR A 766 -9.77 27.80 9.59
C THR A 766 -10.85 28.40 8.69
N GLY A 767 -11.95 27.68 8.49
CA GLY A 767 -13.06 28.16 7.65
C GLY A 767 -12.79 28.04 6.16
N VAL A 768 -12.03 27.02 5.76
CA VAL A 768 -11.84 26.65 4.36
C VAL A 768 -13.09 25.89 3.89
N ASP A 769 -14.21 26.61 3.75
CA ASP A 769 -15.52 25.98 3.59
C ASP A 769 -15.92 25.81 2.12
N PHE A 770 -16.31 24.58 1.76
CA PHE A 770 -16.84 24.22 0.45
C PHE A 770 -18.36 24.03 0.47
N ALA A 771 -19.00 24.46 -0.61
CA ALA A 771 -20.41 24.23 -0.89
C ALA A 771 -20.55 23.35 -2.14
N GLY A 772 -21.13 22.16 -1.99
CA GLY A 772 -21.44 21.22 -3.07
C GLY A 772 -22.82 21.44 -3.65
N VAL A 773 -22.95 21.43 -4.97
CA VAL A 773 -24.23 21.38 -5.69
C VAL A 773 -24.30 20.11 -6.53
N LYS A 774 -25.43 19.39 -6.43
CA LYS A 774 -25.66 18.23 -7.28
C LYS A 774 -26.11 18.69 -8.66
N LEU A 775 -25.35 18.29 -9.68
CA LEU A 775 -25.69 18.54 -11.07
C LEU A 775 -26.98 17.77 -11.45
N GLY A 776 -27.84 18.46 -12.20
CA GLY A 776 -29.18 17.98 -12.59
C GLY A 776 -30.29 18.21 -11.56
N ASP A 777 -29.97 18.44 -10.28
CA ASP A 777 -30.97 18.75 -9.24
C ASP A 777 -31.26 20.26 -9.22
N VAL A 778 -32.08 20.71 -10.17
CA VAL A 778 -32.36 22.13 -10.39
C VAL A 778 -33.28 22.68 -9.31
N ASN A 779 -34.14 21.83 -8.74
CA ASN A 779 -35.12 22.20 -7.74
C ASN A 779 -34.57 22.16 -6.28
N SER A 780 -33.36 21.62 -6.09
CA SER A 780 -32.64 21.53 -4.80
C SER A 780 -33.29 20.61 -3.77
N ASP A 781 -33.97 19.56 -4.22
CA ASP A 781 -34.66 18.60 -3.37
C ASP A 781 -33.82 17.38 -3.00
N TRP A 782 -32.60 17.23 -3.57
CA TRP A 782 -31.70 16.17 -3.18
C TRP A 782 -31.29 16.30 -1.70
N LYS A 783 -31.20 15.14 -1.05
CA LYS A 783 -30.73 15.00 0.34
C LYS A 783 -29.77 13.81 0.43
N PRO A 784 -28.71 13.91 1.27
CA PRO A 784 -27.83 12.79 1.51
C PRO A 784 -28.61 11.64 2.14
N SER A 785 -28.34 10.41 1.70
CA SER A 785 -28.97 9.23 2.27
C SER A 785 -28.48 9.08 3.71
N ALA A 786 -29.38 9.16 4.70
CA ALA A 786 -29.03 8.83 6.08
C ALA A 786 -28.50 7.38 6.09
N SER A 787 -27.34 7.15 6.72
CA SER A 787 -26.51 5.93 6.59
C SER A 787 -27.15 4.60 7.03
N ASN A 788 -28.47 4.54 7.20
CA ASN A 788 -29.26 3.34 7.52
C ASN A 788 -30.63 3.30 6.81
N SER A 789 -30.81 4.03 5.69
CA SER A 789 -32.07 3.94 4.96
C SER A 789 -32.00 2.87 3.87
N THR A 790 -32.65 1.74 4.12
CA THR A 790 -33.06 0.83 3.03
C THR A 790 -33.90 1.61 2.03
N THR A 791 -33.92 1.15 0.77
CA THR A 791 -34.59 1.70 -0.43
C THR A 791 -36.09 2.02 -0.28
N GLN A 792 -36.66 1.87 0.92
CA GLN A 792 -38.05 2.14 1.27
C GLN A 792 -38.28 3.52 1.94
N SER A 793 -37.22 4.32 2.15
CA SER A 793 -37.32 5.62 2.84
C SER A 793 -37.38 6.85 1.93
N ALA A 794 -37.46 6.69 0.60
CA ALA A 794 -37.73 7.79 -0.33
C ALA A 794 -39.25 8.09 -0.48
N LEU A 795 -40.10 7.55 0.39
CA LEU A 795 -41.49 7.96 0.52
C LEU A 795 -41.60 8.96 1.67
N PRO A 796 -42.12 10.19 1.46
CA PRO A 796 -42.31 11.13 2.54
C PRO A 796 -43.41 10.60 3.47
N LEU A 797 -43.02 10.04 4.62
CA LEU A 797 -43.94 9.74 5.71
C LEU A 797 -43.68 10.68 6.88
N ALA A 798 -44.43 11.78 6.94
CA ALA A 798 -45.17 12.23 8.11
C ALA A 798 -45.93 13.55 7.82
N GLY A 799 -47.26 13.51 7.78
CA GLY A 799 -48.08 14.68 8.16
C GLY A 799 -49.01 15.31 7.12
N TYR A 800 -48.79 15.10 5.82
CA TYR A 800 -49.72 15.59 4.79
C TYR A 800 -49.86 14.51 3.72
N ARG A 801 -51.05 13.91 3.57
CA ARG A 801 -51.40 13.22 2.32
C ARG A 801 -52.14 14.25 1.47
N PRO A 802 -51.49 14.97 0.53
CA PRO A 802 -52.26 15.62 -0.53
C PRO A 802 -53.10 14.52 -1.18
N MET A 803 -54.40 14.74 -1.34
CA MET A 803 -55.18 13.87 -2.23
C MET A 803 -54.48 13.93 -3.59
N ALA A 804 -54.07 12.78 -4.13
CA ALA A 804 -53.39 12.74 -5.42
C ALA A 804 -54.29 13.42 -6.47
N SER A 805 -53.76 14.46 -7.11
CA SER A 805 -54.49 15.21 -8.13
C SER A 805 -54.42 14.50 -9.49
N ALA A 806 -53.60 13.45 -9.58
CA ALA A 806 -53.41 12.60 -10.74
C ALA A 806 -53.35 11.10 -10.38
N LEU A 807 -53.60 10.24 -11.37
CA LEU A 807 -53.57 8.78 -11.25
C LEU A 807 -53.03 8.13 -12.53
N LEU A 808 -52.39 6.97 -12.39
CA LEU A 808 -51.91 6.13 -13.48
C LEU A 808 -52.45 4.71 -13.28
N HIS A 809 -52.94 4.05 -14.33
CA HIS A 809 -53.37 2.65 -14.24
C HIS A 809 -53.31 1.92 -15.58
N PHE A 810 -53.23 0.60 -15.55
CA PHE A 810 -53.36 -0.23 -16.75
C PHE A 810 -54.82 -0.35 -17.19
N GLY A 811 -55.03 -0.41 -18.51
CA GLY A 811 -56.30 -0.81 -19.12
C GLY A 811 -56.32 -2.31 -19.40
N GLN A 812 -57.22 -2.74 -20.30
CA GLN A 812 -57.32 -4.14 -20.69
C GLN A 812 -56.39 -4.48 -21.85
N ILE A 813 -55.70 -5.61 -21.76
CA ILE A 813 -54.91 -6.16 -22.87
C ILE A 813 -55.84 -6.50 -24.05
N ARG A 814 -55.41 -6.19 -25.27
CA ARG A 814 -56.15 -6.44 -26.50
C ARG A 814 -55.21 -6.95 -27.58
N SER A 815 -55.73 -7.68 -28.56
CA SER A 815 -54.99 -7.96 -29.79
C SER A 815 -55.35 -6.90 -30.82
N ASN A 816 -54.35 -6.34 -31.49
CA ASN A 816 -54.60 -5.50 -32.67
C ASN A 816 -54.91 -6.37 -33.90
N ASN A 817 -55.17 -5.71 -35.03
CA ASN A 817 -55.57 -6.38 -36.28
C ASN A 817 -54.48 -7.27 -36.89
N GLU A 818 -53.24 -7.13 -36.43
CA GLU A 818 -52.06 -7.89 -36.90
C GLU A 818 -51.72 -9.05 -35.95
N GLY A 819 -52.48 -9.22 -34.86
CA GLY A 819 -52.26 -10.26 -33.86
C GLY A 819 -51.27 -9.89 -32.75
N GLN A 820 -50.74 -8.66 -32.76
CA GLN A 820 -49.85 -8.17 -31.70
C GLN A 820 -50.67 -7.75 -30.48
N LEU A 821 -50.14 -8.04 -29.28
CA LEU A 821 -50.80 -7.70 -28.03
C LEU A 821 -50.51 -6.23 -27.65
N GLU A 822 -51.54 -5.51 -27.24
CA GLU A 822 -51.48 -4.11 -26.83
C GLU A 822 -52.01 -3.98 -25.40
N LEU A 823 -51.22 -3.37 -24.52
CA LEU A 823 -51.61 -3.03 -23.15
C LEU A 823 -51.63 -1.50 -22.99
N PRO A 824 -52.81 -0.87 -22.94
CA PRO A 824 -52.92 0.58 -22.74
C PRO A 824 -52.62 0.96 -21.29
N VAL A 825 -51.89 2.05 -21.10
CA VAL A 825 -51.70 2.74 -19.81
C VAL A 825 -52.52 4.02 -19.86
N HIS A 826 -53.43 4.18 -18.90
CA HIS A 826 -54.30 5.35 -18.77
C HIS A 826 -53.80 6.26 -17.65
N ALA A 827 -54.04 7.55 -17.82
CA ALA A 827 -53.74 8.56 -16.83
C ALA A 827 -54.91 9.54 -16.72
N ALA A 828 -55.10 10.10 -15.53
CA ALA A 828 -56.00 11.23 -15.31
C ALA A 828 -55.34 12.23 -14.37
N SER A 829 -55.68 13.51 -14.55
CA SER A 829 -55.20 14.61 -13.72
C SER A 829 -56.26 15.72 -13.72
N ASP A 830 -56.32 16.52 -12.67
CA ASP A 830 -57.12 17.74 -12.58
C ASP A 830 -56.43 18.98 -13.19
N HIS A 831 -55.15 18.85 -13.55
CA HIS A 831 -54.36 19.87 -14.24
C HIS A 831 -53.69 19.30 -15.50
N ALA A 832 -53.44 20.16 -16.50
CA ALA A 832 -52.62 19.82 -17.64
C ALA A 832 -51.21 19.38 -17.20
N ILE A 833 -50.72 18.26 -17.76
CA ILE A 833 -49.39 17.73 -17.45
C ILE A 833 -48.33 18.34 -18.37
N PHE A 834 -47.17 18.64 -17.80
CA PHE A 834 -45.96 19.10 -18.48
C PHE A 834 -44.89 18.01 -18.53
N GLY A 835 -45.00 16.97 -17.71
CA GLY A 835 -44.11 15.82 -17.78
C GLY A 835 -44.63 14.60 -17.03
N ILE A 836 -44.09 13.45 -17.40
CA ILE A 836 -44.34 12.15 -16.77
C ILE A 836 -43.04 11.36 -16.68
N GLN A 837 -42.89 10.64 -15.57
CA GLN A 837 -41.81 9.69 -15.35
C GLN A 837 -42.34 8.49 -14.57
N PHE A 838 -41.90 7.29 -14.93
CA PHE A 838 -42.14 6.07 -14.14
C PHE A 838 -41.22 4.93 -14.61
N GLU A 839 -41.13 3.89 -13.79
CA GLU A 839 -40.52 2.62 -14.13
C GLU A 839 -41.58 1.54 -14.27
N MET A 840 -41.34 0.56 -15.14
CA MET A 840 -42.18 -0.60 -15.33
C MET A 840 -41.38 -1.87 -15.18
N ASN A 841 -41.95 -2.85 -14.49
CA ASN A 841 -41.37 -4.17 -14.27
C ASN A 841 -42.32 -5.25 -14.77
N TRP A 842 -41.80 -6.32 -15.39
CA TRP A 842 -42.58 -7.48 -15.80
C TRP A 842 -41.75 -8.77 -15.71
N ASP A 843 -42.36 -9.91 -16.02
CA ASP A 843 -41.65 -11.18 -16.17
C ASP A 843 -41.20 -11.37 -17.63
N ARG A 844 -39.91 -11.20 -17.86
CA ARG A 844 -39.28 -11.31 -19.17
C ARG A 844 -39.37 -12.70 -19.81
N SER A 845 -39.65 -13.75 -19.03
CA SER A 845 -39.84 -15.10 -19.57
C SER A 845 -41.21 -15.27 -20.23
N VAL A 846 -42.17 -14.38 -19.92
CA VAL A 846 -43.55 -14.45 -20.40
C VAL A 846 -43.86 -13.38 -21.43
N PHE A 847 -43.37 -12.16 -21.23
CA PHE A 847 -43.60 -11.05 -22.16
C PHE A 847 -42.30 -10.33 -22.54
N ALA A 848 -42.26 -9.83 -23.77
CA ALA A 848 -41.34 -8.80 -24.21
C ALA A 848 -42.13 -7.54 -24.57
N ILE A 849 -41.62 -6.37 -24.19
CA ILE A 849 -42.10 -5.08 -24.69
C ILE A 849 -41.30 -4.77 -25.95
N GLU A 850 -41.96 -4.80 -27.11
CA GLU A 850 -41.35 -4.49 -28.40
C GLU A 850 -41.26 -2.97 -28.63
N ASN A 851 -42.30 -2.25 -28.19
CA ASN A 851 -42.39 -0.82 -28.39
C ASN A 851 -43.37 -0.19 -27.39
N ILE A 852 -43.24 1.11 -27.16
CA ILE A 852 -44.18 1.92 -26.38
C ILE A 852 -44.54 3.14 -27.20
N THR A 853 -45.82 3.37 -27.48
CA THR A 853 -46.25 4.51 -28.29
C THR A 853 -47.21 5.41 -27.52
N SER A 854 -47.22 6.70 -27.86
CA SER A 854 -48.25 7.65 -27.41
C SER A 854 -48.85 8.36 -28.61
N SER A 855 -50.15 8.65 -28.54
CA SER A 855 -50.85 9.51 -29.51
C SER A 855 -51.25 10.87 -28.94
N ILE A 856 -51.07 11.08 -27.64
CA ILE A 856 -51.50 12.31 -26.96
C ILE A 856 -50.36 13.14 -26.40
N LEU A 857 -49.19 12.53 -26.17
CA LEU A 857 -48.00 13.24 -25.72
C LEU A 857 -47.27 13.85 -26.93
N PRO A 858 -47.24 15.18 -27.08
CA PRO A 858 -46.59 15.84 -28.22
C PRO A 858 -45.11 15.48 -28.30
N GLY A 859 -44.65 15.14 -29.51
CA GLY A 859 -43.23 14.83 -29.76
C GLY A 859 -42.74 13.54 -29.09
N PHE A 860 -43.62 12.74 -28.48
CA PHE A 860 -43.23 11.48 -27.88
C PHE A 860 -42.63 10.54 -28.93
N SER A 861 -41.46 10.00 -28.60
CA SER A 861 -40.69 9.06 -29.40
C SER A 861 -40.05 8.03 -28.47
N PRO A 862 -40.18 6.72 -28.73
CA PRO A 862 -39.53 5.67 -27.95
C PRO A 862 -38.02 5.90 -27.84
N ASP A 863 -37.37 6.30 -28.94
CA ASP A 863 -35.93 6.52 -29.02
C ASP A 863 -35.42 7.61 -28.08
N SER A 864 -36.28 8.52 -27.63
CA SER A 864 -35.87 9.63 -26.75
C SER A 864 -36.45 9.53 -25.35
N HIS A 865 -37.60 8.88 -25.17
CA HIS A 865 -38.38 8.94 -23.93
C HIS A 865 -38.55 7.61 -23.22
N VAL A 866 -38.00 6.53 -23.79
CA VAL A 866 -38.16 5.18 -23.28
C VAL A 866 -36.82 4.45 -23.27
N ASN A 867 -36.48 3.77 -22.18
CA ASN A 867 -35.42 2.78 -22.16
C ASN A 867 -36.02 1.43 -21.77
N ILE A 868 -36.00 0.46 -22.68
CA ILE A 868 -36.48 -0.91 -22.44
C ILE A 868 -35.25 -1.77 -22.15
N GLY A 869 -35.12 -2.21 -20.91
CA GLY A 869 -34.09 -3.13 -20.45
C GLY A 869 -34.60 -4.56 -20.33
N ASP A 870 -33.84 -5.38 -19.61
CA ASP A 870 -34.17 -6.79 -19.38
C ASP A 870 -35.20 -6.92 -18.23
N GLY A 871 -36.48 -7.02 -18.58
CA GLY A 871 -37.60 -7.13 -17.62
C GLY A 871 -37.98 -5.82 -16.92
N THR A 872 -37.35 -4.70 -17.32
CA THR A 872 -37.61 -3.35 -16.81
C THR A 872 -37.73 -2.35 -17.96
N ALA A 873 -38.54 -1.30 -17.80
CA ALA A 873 -38.62 -0.21 -18.76
C ALA A 873 -38.84 1.12 -18.05
N LYS A 874 -38.05 2.15 -18.39
CA LYS A 874 -38.21 3.50 -17.86
C LYS A 874 -38.82 4.40 -18.91
N VAL A 875 -39.74 5.26 -18.49
CA VAL A 875 -40.36 6.29 -19.33
C VAL A 875 -40.11 7.64 -18.68
N ALA A 876 -39.65 8.61 -19.47
CA ALA A 876 -39.49 10.00 -19.07
C ALA A 876 -39.84 10.90 -20.25
N TRP A 877 -40.91 11.67 -20.13
CA TRP A 877 -41.39 12.59 -21.16
C TRP A 877 -41.72 13.95 -20.56
N ASP A 878 -41.48 15.00 -21.34
CA ASP A 878 -41.67 16.39 -20.99
C ASP A 878 -42.18 17.18 -22.21
N ASP A 879 -43.11 18.11 -21.99
CA ASP A 879 -43.66 18.96 -23.03
C ASP A 879 -42.65 20.02 -23.44
N ALA A 880 -42.10 19.86 -24.65
CA ALA A 880 -41.07 20.76 -25.17
C ALA A 880 -41.50 22.22 -25.26
N MET A 881 -42.80 22.48 -25.40
CA MET A 881 -43.36 23.83 -25.50
C MET A 881 -44.04 24.29 -24.22
N LEU A 882 -44.08 23.47 -23.16
CA LEU A 882 -44.79 23.74 -21.91
C LEU A 882 -46.24 24.26 -22.14
N SER A 883 -46.92 23.76 -23.17
CA SER A 883 -48.31 24.12 -23.48
C SER A 883 -49.29 23.40 -22.57
N GLY A 884 -48.89 22.22 -22.07
CA GLY A 884 -49.70 21.36 -21.23
C GLY A 884 -50.56 20.39 -22.03
N VAL A 885 -50.63 19.15 -21.54
CA VAL A 885 -51.50 18.12 -22.09
C VAL A 885 -52.63 17.83 -21.11
N GLU A 886 -53.85 18.13 -21.53
CA GLU A 886 -55.07 17.77 -20.79
C GLU A 886 -55.33 16.27 -20.94
N LEU A 887 -55.47 15.56 -19.82
CA LEU A 887 -55.65 14.11 -19.81
C LEU A 887 -57.13 13.72 -19.83
N ASN A 888 -57.45 12.69 -20.60
CA ASN A 888 -58.77 12.06 -20.61
C ASN A 888 -58.64 10.60 -20.17
N SER A 889 -59.31 10.24 -19.07
CA SER A 889 -59.24 8.88 -18.51
C SER A 889 -59.68 7.78 -19.49
N ASN A 890 -60.47 8.10 -20.52
CA ASN A 890 -60.94 7.14 -21.52
C ASN A 890 -59.97 6.94 -22.69
N GLN A 891 -58.94 7.78 -22.82
CA GLN A 891 -57.93 7.66 -23.87
C GLN A 891 -56.62 7.12 -23.26
N PRO A 892 -55.97 6.13 -23.88
CA PRO A 892 -54.66 5.67 -23.42
C PRO A 892 -53.62 6.79 -23.51
N LEU A 893 -52.88 7.01 -22.43
CA LEU A 893 -51.70 7.86 -22.41
C LEU A 893 -50.58 7.22 -23.23
N LEU A 894 -50.34 5.93 -22.98
CA LEU A 894 -49.35 5.11 -23.66
C LEU A 894 -49.97 3.77 -24.06
N ILE A 895 -49.43 3.15 -25.09
CA ILE A 895 -49.77 1.79 -25.50
C ILE A 895 -48.46 1.00 -25.53
N LEU A 896 -48.40 -0.07 -24.72
CA LEU A 896 -47.31 -1.03 -24.74
C LEU A 896 -47.62 -2.09 -25.81
N HIS A 897 -46.71 -2.27 -26.75
CA HIS A 897 -46.78 -3.30 -27.79
C HIS A 897 -45.98 -4.51 -27.31
N LEU A 898 -46.65 -5.64 -27.16
CA LEU A 898 -46.15 -6.80 -26.44
C LEU A 898 -46.06 -8.01 -27.37
N SER A 899 -45.01 -8.81 -27.16
CA SER A 899 -44.90 -10.18 -27.65
C SER A 899 -45.03 -11.14 -26.47
N ARG A 900 -45.87 -12.17 -26.60
CA ARG A 900 -45.96 -13.25 -25.61
C ARG A 900 -44.93 -14.33 -25.95
N LEU A 901 -44.03 -14.61 -25.02
CA LEU A 901 -42.91 -15.54 -25.19
C LEU A 901 -43.23 -16.94 -24.66
N SER A 902 -44.02 -17.04 -23.58
CA SER A 902 -44.42 -18.32 -23.01
C SER A 902 -45.86 -18.30 -22.48
N GLU A 903 -46.43 -19.50 -22.33
CA GLU A 903 -47.72 -19.72 -21.70
C GLU A 903 -47.57 -19.75 -20.18
N GLY A 904 -48.34 -18.93 -19.46
CA GLY A 904 -48.26 -18.85 -18.00
C GLY A 904 -48.90 -17.57 -17.44
N PRO A 905 -49.11 -17.50 -16.10
CA PRO A 905 -49.51 -16.29 -15.40
C PRO A 905 -48.35 -15.28 -15.38
N SER A 906 -48.63 -13.99 -15.58
CA SER A 906 -47.63 -12.92 -15.51
C SER A 906 -48.31 -11.57 -15.27
N GLY A 907 -47.58 -10.47 -15.34
CA GLY A 907 -48.15 -9.14 -15.16
C GLY A 907 -47.13 -8.03 -15.33
N PHE A 908 -47.63 -6.81 -15.20
CA PHE A 908 -46.85 -5.58 -15.29
C PHE A 908 -47.07 -4.76 -14.03
N GLU A 909 -46.02 -4.10 -13.59
CA GLU A 909 -46.02 -3.20 -12.44
C GLU A 909 -45.42 -1.87 -12.84
N LEU A 910 -46.05 -0.78 -12.39
CA LEU A 910 -45.61 0.60 -12.56
C LEU A 910 -45.11 1.10 -11.20
N GLU A 911 -43.84 1.47 -11.14
CA GLU A 911 -43.16 1.94 -9.93
C GLU A 911 -42.72 3.39 -10.06
N ALA A 912 -42.63 4.05 -8.91
CA ALA A 912 -42.25 5.45 -8.77
C ALA A 912 -42.92 6.41 -9.79
N PRO A 913 -44.26 6.35 -10.00
CA PRO A 913 -44.90 7.25 -10.95
C PRO A 913 -44.87 8.70 -10.48
N LEU A 914 -44.45 9.58 -11.38
CA LEU A 914 -44.38 11.01 -11.22
C LEU A 914 -45.08 11.68 -12.41
N MET A 915 -46.02 12.58 -12.13
CA MET A 915 -46.55 13.51 -13.12
C MET A 915 -46.36 14.92 -12.58
N ALA A 916 -45.96 15.82 -13.46
CA ALA A 916 -45.71 17.20 -13.13
C ALA A 916 -46.53 18.11 -14.04
N GLY A 917 -47.12 19.16 -13.47
CA GLY A 917 -47.82 20.22 -14.19
C GLY A 917 -47.07 21.55 -14.09
N ALA A 918 -47.77 22.65 -14.39
CA ALA A 918 -47.17 24.00 -14.36
C ALA A 918 -46.59 24.39 -12.98
N GLY A 919 -47.19 23.90 -11.89
CA GLY A 919 -46.79 24.16 -10.51
C GLY A 919 -45.79 23.15 -9.91
N GLY A 920 -45.26 22.20 -10.71
CA GLY A 920 -44.40 21.12 -10.22
C GLY A 920 -45.13 19.78 -10.11
N SER A 921 -44.67 18.89 -9.23
CA SER A 921 -45.23 17.55 -9.02
C SER A 921 -46.72 17.60 -8.62
N LEU A 922 -47.52 16.70 -9.18
CA LEU A 922 -48.97 16.57 -8.94
C LEU A 922 -49.30 15.65 -7.75
N GLY A 923 -48.37 15.59 -6.79
CA GLY A 923 -48.48 14.78 -5.57
C GLY A 923 -48.07 13.32 -5.75
N LEU A 924 -48.25 12.54 -4.69
CA LEU A 924 -47.89 11.12 -4.66
C LEU A 924 -48.88 10.29 -5.48
N ILE A 925 -48.44 9.79 -6.63
CA ILE A 925 -49.20 8.86 -7.46
C ILE A 925 -48.94 7.44 -6.94
N GLN A 926 -50.00 6.64 -6.80
CA GLN A 926 -49.85 5.25 -6.37
C GLN A 926 -49.27 4.41 -7.51
N PRO A 927 -48.34 3.48 -7.22
CA PRO A 927 -47.97 2.40 -8.12
C PRO A 927 -49.21 1.66 -8.64
N ALA A 928 -49.13 1.16 -9.86
CA ALA A 928 -50.22 0.40 -10.48
C ALA A 928 -49.70 -0.95 -10.96
N SER A 929 -50.48 -2.00 -10.76
CA SER A 929 -50.09 -3.33 -11.22
C SER A 929 -51.27 -4.03 -11.89
N ILE A 930 -50.96 -4.83 -12.91
CA ILE A 930 -51.94 -5.67 -13.61
C ILE A 930 -51.43 -7.10 -13.66
N TYR A 931 -52.32 -8.02 -13.30
CA TYR A 931 -52.13 -9.45 -13.41
C TYR A 931 -52.83 -9.98 -14.66
N LEU A 932 -52.11 -10.78 -15.43
CA LEU A 932 -52.54 -11.51 -16.62
C LEU A 932 -52.58 -13.01 -16.32
N ARG A 933 -53.77 -13.59 -16.45
CA ARG A 933 -54.01 -15.00 -16.22
C ARG A 933 -53.51 -15.87 -17.39
N PRO A 934 -53.30 -17.18 -17.16
CA PRO A 934 -53.02 -18.13 -18.23
C PRO A 934 -54.10 -18.18 -19.31
N ASP A 935 -55.36 -17.90 -18.94
CA ASP A 935 -56.52 -17.83 -19.84
C ASP A 935 -56.63 -16.51 -20.64
N GLY A 936 -55.65 -15.61 -20.48
CA GLY A 936 -55.58 -14.32 -21.16
C GLY A 936 -56.42 -13.21 -20.51
N THR A 937 -57.14 -13.47 -19.40
CA THR A 937 -57.92 -12.44 -18.71
C THR A 937 -57.05 -11.61 -17.76
N ALA A 938 -57.35 -10.30 -17.66
CA ALA A 938 -56.55 -9.34 -16.89
C ALA A 938 -57.31 -8.78 -15.67
N ARG A 939 -56.62 -8.53 -14.55
CA ARG A 939 -57.15 -7.89 -13.33
C ARG A 939 -56.13 -6.97 -12.69
N SER A 940 -56.59 -5.97 -11.93
CA SER A 940 -55.71 -5.18 -11.06
C SER A 940 -54.98 -6.10 -10.07
N ALA A 941 -53.66 -5.98 -9.99
CA ALA A 941 -52.85 -6.73 -9.04
C ALA A 941 -52.80 -6.00 -7.68
N LEU A 942 -52.42 -6.75 -6.65
CA LEU A 942 -52.18 -6.23 -5.30
C LEU A 942 -50.78 -5.59 -5.23
N SER A 943 -50.58 -4.70 -4.26
CA SER A 943 -49.25 -4.16 -3.94
C SER A 943 -48.49 -5.09 -2.99
N GLY A 944 -47.15 -5.14 -3.15
CA GLY A 944 -46.26 -5.99 -2.36
C GLY A 944 -45.93 -7.32 -3.03
N ALA A 945 -45.36 -8.27 -2.28
CA ALA A 945 -44.88 -9.55 -2.81
C ALA A 945 -46.01 -10.46 -3.30
N ILE A 946 -47.21 -10.40 -2.72
CA ILE A 946 -48.37 -11.11 -3.25
C ILE A 946 -49.02 -10.23 -4.33
N LYS A 947 -48.94 -10.66 -5.59
CA LYS A 947 -49.47 -9.92 -6.75
C LYS A 947 -50.93 -10.25 -7.04
N SER A 948 -51.43 -11.43 -6.70
CA SER A 948 -52.86 -11.76 -6.82
C SER A 948 -53.31 -12.85 -5.83
N ILE A 949 -54.61 -12.85 -5.53
CA ILE A 949 -55.30 -13.87 -4.72
C ILE A 949 -56.57 -14.28 -5.45
N GLU A 950 -56.72 -15.56 -5.79
CA GLU A 950 -57.89 -16.10 -6.47
C GLU A 950 -58.49 -17.29 -5.75
N LEU A 951 -59.82 -17.42 -5.81
CA LEU A 951 -60.53 -18.58 -5.29
C LEU A 951 -61.12 -19.37 -6.47
N HIS A 952 -60.69 -20.62 -6.64
CA HIS A 952 -61.22 -21.55 -7.65
C HIS A 952 -61.75 -22.81 -6.97
N GLY A 953 -63.07 -22.90 -6.79
CA GLY A 953 -63.68 -23.99 -6.02
C GLY A 953 -63.20 -23.97 -4.57
N SER A 954 -62.50 -25.04 -4.15
CA SER A 954 -61.86 -25.15 -2.83
C SER A 954 -60.35 -24.86 -2.87
N GLN A 955 -59.85 -24.11 -3.86
CA GLN A 955 -58.43 -23.73 -3.93
C GLN A 955 -58.27 -22.21 -3.82
N VAL A 956 -57.33 -21.78 -2.99
CA VAL A 956 -56.80 -20.41 -2.99
C VAL A 956 -55.53 -20.41 -3.84
N ARG A 957 -55.47 -19.61 -4.90
CA ARG A 957 -54.28 -19.43 -5.72
C ARG A 957 -53.66 -18.08 -5.41
N LEU A 958 -52.39 -18.07 -5.03
CA LEU A 958 -51.61 -16.87 -4.80
C LEU A 958 -50.59 -16.74 -5.91
N LEU A 959 -50.37 -15.54 -6.41
CA LEU A 959 -49.22 -15.24 -7.26
C LEU A 959 -48.25 -14.41 -6.46
N VAL A 960 -47.01 -14.87 -6.33
CA VAL A 960 -45.99 -14.25 -5.47
C VAL A 960 -44.80 -13.84 -6.32
N ASP A 961 -44.29 -12.63 -6.08
CA ASP A 961 -43.10 -12.09 -6.72
C ASP A 961 -41.83 -12.51 -5.96
N THR A 962 -41.04 -13.35 -6.59
CA THR A 962 -39.73 -13.83 -6.10
C THR A 962 -38.55 -13.33 -6.94
N LYS A 963 -38.80 -12.38 -7.88
CA LYS A 963 -37.87 -12.05 -8.99
C LYS A 963 -36.51 -11.54 -8.57
N GLU A 964 -36.40 -10.89 -7.42
CA GLU A 964 -35.13 -10.33 -6.92
C GLU A 964 -34.28 -11.35 -6.15
N GLY A 965 -34.53 -12.66 -6.31
CA GLY A 965 -33.84 -13.69 -5.54
C GLY A 965 -34.28 -13.75 -4.07
N GLN A 966 -35.30 -12.97 -3.69
CA GLN A 966 -35.86 -13.01 -2.34
C GLN A 966 -36.63 -14.33 -2.14
N HIS A 967 -36.17 -15.13 -1.18
CA HIS A 967 -36.86 -16.33 -0.73
C HIS A 967 -37.94 -15.95 0.29
N TYR A 968 -39.07 -16.66 0.26
CA TYR A 968 -40.18 -16.45 1.19
C TYR A 968 -40.66 -17.75 1.81
N GLN A 969 -41.12 -17.67 3.06
CA GLN A 969 -41.96 -18.70 3.68
C GLN A 969 -43.40 -18.22 3.72
N LEU A 970 -44.30 -18.98 3.11
CA LEU A 970 -45.74 -18.77 3.27
C LEU A 970 -46.20 -19.54 4.50
N GLN A 971 -46.71 -18.83 5.49
CA GLN A 971 -47.13 -19.39 6.77
C GLN A 971 -48.63 -19.18 7.00
N ALA A 972 -49.24 -20.08 7.77
CA ALA A 972 -50.64 -20.01 8.15
C ALA A 972 -50.84 -20.08 9.67
N THR A 973 -51.90 -19.45 10.16
CA THR A 973 -52.39 -19.63 11.52
C THR A 973 -53.92 -19.60 11.56
N GLN A 974 -54.54 -20.18 12.59
CA GLN A 974 -56.01 -20.20 12.76
C GLN A 974 -56.51 -19.08 13.68
N ASP A 975 -55.61 -18.39 14.38
CA ASP A 975 -55.92 -17.34 15.35
C ASP A 975 -54.88 -16.21 15.24
N LEU A 976 -55.31 -14.97 14.97
CA LEU A 976 -54.41 -13.82 14.93
C LEU A 976 -54.12 -13.23 16.32
N GLU A 977 -54.97 -13.48 17.32
CA GLU A 977 -54.79 -12.94 18.68
C GLU A 977 -53.68 -13.69 19.44
N ASN A 978 -53.57 -15.01 19.23
CA ASN A 978 -52.47 -15.84 19.72
C ASN A 978 -51.88 -16.71 18.60
N PRO A 979 -51.07 -16.13 17.71
CA PRO A 979 -50.72 -16.81 16.48
C PRO A 979 -49.67 -17.89 16.68
N SER A 980 -50.05 -19.14 16.39
CA SER A 980 -49.13 -20.24 16.14
C SER A 980 -48.95 -20.40 14.63
N TRP A 981 -47.90 -19.79 14.08
CA TRP A 981 -47.63 -19.82 12.64
C TRP A 981 -46.99 -21.16 12.23
N GLN A 982 -47.60 -21.83 11.26
CA GLN A 982 -47.08 -23.05 10.65
C GLN A 982 -46.61 -22.75 9.23
N ASN A 983 -45.43 -23.25 8.86
CA ASN A 983 -44.93 -23.12 7.49
C ASN A 983 -45.75 -24.02 6.55
N LEU A 984 -46.27 -23.44 5.46
CA LEU A 984 -47.01 -24.17 4.44
C LEU A 984 -46.11 -24.55 3.27
N ILE A 985 -45.35 -23.57 2.75
CA ILE A 985 -44.50 -23.73 1.59
C ILE A 985 -43.36 -22.70 1.64
N GLU A 986 -42.18 -23.12 1.21
CA GLU A 986 -41.05 -22.23 0.94
C GLU A 986 -41.02 -21.92 -0.55
N LEU A 987 -40.98 -20.63 -0.88
CA LEU A 987 -40.86 -20.12 -2.22
C LEU A 987 -39.42 -19.69 -2.40
N GLU A 988 -38.70 -20.39 -3.28
CA GLU A 988 -37.31 -20.06 -3.57
C GLU A 988 -37.22 -18.78 -4.39
N GLY A 989 -36.21 -17.94 -4.13
CA GLY A 989 -35.91 -16.81 -4.98
C GLY A 989 -35.66 -17.28 -6.41
N SER A 990 -36.50 -16.86 -7.36
CA SER A 990 -36.34 -17.17 -8.77
C SER A 990 -36.72 -15.94 -9.58
N SER A 991 -36.08 -15.71 -10.72
CA SER A 991 -36.31 -14.54 -11.59
C SER A 991 -37.68 -14.53 -12.30
N ALA A 992 -38.70 -15.17 -11.71
CA ALA A 992 -40.06 -15.28 -12.20
C ALA A 992 -41.08 -15.10 -11.05
N TRP A 993 -42.34 -14.87 -11.41
CA TRP A 993 -43.45 -14.95 -10.45
C TRP A 993 -43.86 -16.41 -10.22
N GLN A 994 -44.17 -16.78 -8.98
CA GLN A 994 -44.57 -18.15 -8.63
C GLN A 994 -46.05 -18.24 -8.27
N GLU A 995 -46.76 -19.17 -8.90
CA GLU A 995 -48.14 -19.52 -8.55
C GLU A 995 -48.14 -20.57 -7.41
N VAL A 996 -48.78 -20.24 -6.30
CA VAL A 996 -48.99 -21.12 -5.15
C VAL A 996 -50.45 -21.52 -5.08
N ILE A 997 -50.73 -22.81 -5.17
CA ILE A 997 -52.08 -23.34 -5.05
C ILE A 997 -52.26 -23.99 -3.68
N LEU A 998 -53.08 -23.37 -2.83
CA LEU A 998 -53.48 -23.89 -1.53
C LEU A 998 -54.85 -24.56 -1.65
N HIS A 999 -54.98 -25.77 -1.11
CA HIS A 999 -56.27 -26.44 -1.00
C HIS A 999 -56.96 -26.00 0.30
N ALA A 1000 -58.10 -25.32 0.18
CA ALA A 1000 -58.92 -24.89 1.30
C ALA A 1000 -59.68 -26.09 1.91
N GLU A 1001 -59.11 -26.70 2.95
CA GLU A 1001 -59.86 -27.55 3.87
C GLU A 1001 -60.57 -26.69 4.93
N ALA A 1002 -61.79 -26.25 4.60
CA ALA A 1002 -62.89 -25.84 5.48
C ALA A 1002 -62.63 -25.10 6.84
N SER A 1003 -61.49 -24.45 7.05
CA SER A 1003 -61.17 -23.68 8.27
C SER A 1003 -60.57 -22.32 7.92
N SER A 1004 -60.93 -21.30 8.70
CA SER A 1004 -60.54 -19.91 8.51
C SER A 1004 -59.06 -19.70 8.87
N ALA A 1005 -58.14 -20.01 7.95
CA ALA A 1005 -56.72 -19.77 8.13
C ALA A 1005 -56.34 -18.35 7.68
N PHE A 1006 -55.56 -17.65 8.50
CA PHE A 1006 -54.86 -16.42 8.17
C PHE A 1006 -53.49 -16.76 7.57
N LEU A 1007 -53.12 -16.08 6.49
CA LEU A 1007 -51.87 -16.30 5.78
C LEU A 1007 -50.94 -15.11 5.96
N ARG A 1008 -49.63 -15.37 6.06
CA ARG A 1008 -48.59 -14.35 5.94
C ARG A 1008 -47.44 -14.86 5.08
N LEU A 1009 -46.79 -13.94 4.38
CA LEU A 1009 -45.56 -14.20 3.64
C LEU A 1009 -44.39 -13.59 4.42
N VAL A 1010 -43.36 -14.37 4.72
CA VAL A 1010 -42.20 -13.94 5.52
C VAL A 1010 -40.94 -14.07 4.67
N PRO A 1011 -40.16 -13.00 4.45
CA PRO A 1011 -38.87 -13.13 3.77
C PRO A 1011 -37.90 -13.95 4.62
N ILE A 1012 -37.12 -14.81 3.99
CA ILE A 1012 -36.03 -15.56 4.62
C ILE A 1012 -34.70 -15.18 3.94
N GLU A 1013 -33.68 -14.88 4.73
CA GLU A 1013 -32.32 -14.64 4.21
C GLU A 1013 -31.78 -15.95 3.62
N ALA A 1014 -31.17 -15.87 2.43
CA ALA A 1014 -30.55 -17.01 1.79
C ALA A 1014 -29.40 -17.50 2.67
N VAL A 1015 -29.64 -18.55 3.45
CA VAL A 1015 -28.55 -19.33 4.05
C VAL A 1015 -27.83 -19.97 2.87
N ILE A 1016 -26.58 -19.57 2.64
CA ILE A 1016 -25.66 -20.22 1.71
C ILE A 1016 -25.72 -21.72 2.01
N ARG A 1017 -26.34 -22.49 1.11
CA ARG A 1017 -26.42 -23.94 1.17
C ARG A 1017 -25.45 -24.55 0.19
#